data_AF-A0A5M7CCA8-F1
#
_entry.id   AF-A0A5M7CCA8-F1
#
_cell.length_a   1.000
_cell.length_b   1.000
_cell.length_c   1.000
_cell.angle_alpha   90.00
_cell.angle_beta   90.00
_cell.angle_gamma   90.00
#
_symmetry.space_group_name_H-M   'P 1'
#
loop_
_entity.id
_entity.type
_entity.pdbx_description
1 polymer ?
#
loop_
_entity_poly.entity_id
_entity_poly.type
_entity_poly.pdbx_seq_one_letter_code
_entity_poly.pdbx_strand_id
1 'polypeptide(L)'
;MTRSVQARPRPASTSADGRWNLPLLWAGQFVNTAGLMMLVPIMPFYLEQIGTTGTARTQTWAGVAIAAPALALTVATPLWGRLGDRVGRKWMVVRALLGLAVAMVVMATATTPLLLVAGRLLQGTLGGVVEAAAAFAGSTGSDRKRGSALGKSFSATAAGALVGPIAGGLFVGSGGLSELMLVIAAAAAVLAIGCAVGLREPERRAARTSARRRSPVARVPGATSLALAAVAAYLGVYGLIPVFAEHLRGTEPTAASLWVGVLHSVMWGASLLGSFWWGKHNDHAQRPVRSFAVAALGCGASTAFLALPLDSLALVPFRLVQGFCFAALAQSLLLHFSKHAPAEQKSSFVGAANSYLLIGQSTGPLLAGPVTGVLPAAGAVLVMAAMCGLGALLATGPARVERGAFDDEAAEEEHFDQHTPGVDETMPLPAVEPARNGVTAVPFRGWHIAPHQLGRLGTRYATPWDRTGQAPAAEAARTLRAWQHSGTLVRDREPALYAYEQIGPRGTLRGILAAVHLDSGLLAHEDSVPEQISGIADLMHEAAVNLDPILLGFSGDGRTSEHLQRATALPPVSEVLADDGGLHRVWRVSDRDVQDDIAGELAARAAFIADGHHRRAAARQLRREYYATGSGPGPWDYVLGLLVDVARTPMRLAPVHRVLPHVDPRAALEAASRAFRIQPLRGELPEWSALLKQHARTGPAFVLVTPTGALLASAPNQQLLDTSLENFPPAIRNVHSTVLHAVLINDLWRVQPEHVTCTASARSAVHQVRTRGGLAVLTAPPTQADLRAAASAGVRLPPKSTSFGPKPHPGLVFRTLDP
;
A
#
# COMPACT_ATOMS: atom_id res chain seq x y z
N MET A 1 38.07 48.15 21.04
CA MET A 1 37.01 48.71 20.19
C MET A 1 37.09 48.06 18.81
N THR A 2 36.25 47.06 18.54
CA THR A 2 35.82 46.63 17.19
C THR A 2 34.68 45.64 17.38
N ARG A 3 33.46 46.04 17.01
CA ARG A 3 32.22 45.24 17.12
C ARG A 3 32.26 44.06 16.15
N SER A 4 32.18 42.82 16.64
CA SER A 4 31.79 41.66 15.82
C SER A 4 30.31 41.35 16.05
N VAL A 5 29.52 41.51 14.99
CA VAL A 5 28.07 41.35 14.93
C VAL A 5 27.65 39.93 15.35
N GLN A 6 26.82 39.81 16.39
CA GLN A 6 26.10 38.58 16.74
C GLN A 6 25.15 38.19 15.60
N ALA A 7 25.45 37.08 14.91
CA ALA A 7 24.49 36.45 14.02
C ALA A 7 23.39 35.78 14.87
N ARG A 8 22.18 36.34 14.87
CA ARG A 8 20.99 35.70 15.46
C ARG A 8 20.77 34.31 14.81
N PRO A 9 20.43 33.27 15.57
CA PRO A 9 19.98 32.01 14.99
C PRO A 9 18.69 32.26 14.21
N ARG A 10 18.66 31.85 12.94
CA ARG A 10 17.43 31.91 12.13
C ARG A 10 16.36 31.03 12.80
N PRO A 11 15.14 31.53 12.99
CA PRO A 11 14.04 30.71 13.50
C PRO A 11 13.84 29.50 12.59
N ALA A 12 13.65 28.32 13.19
CA ALA A 12 13.24 27.12 12.48
C ALA A 12 11.98 27.46 11.68
N SER A 13 12.08 27.36 10.36
CA SER A 13 11.02 27.68 9.44
C SER A 13 9.82 26.76 9.70
N THR A 14 8.78 27.37 10.25
CA THR A 14 7.38 26.92 10.22
C THR A 14 7.07 26.23 8.90
N SER A 15 6.55 25.00 8.92
CA SER A 15 5.61 24.27 7.99
C SER A 15 5.32 24.75 6.54
N ALA A 16 6.13 25.63 5.97
CA ALA A 16 5.99 26.36 4.72
C ALA A 16 6.95 25.85 3.63
N ASP A 17 7.98 25.10 4.03
CA ASP A 17 9.22 24.92 3.28
C ASP A 17 9.18 23.81 2.21
N GLY A 18 8.14 22.98 2.22
CA GLY A 18 7.88 21.96 1.20
C GLY A 18 6.80 22.36 0.19
N ARG A 19 6.19 23.55 0.32
CA ARG A 19 5.04 23.97 -0.50
C ARG A 19 5.32 23.95 -2.01
N TRP A 20 6.59 24.20 -2.38
CA TRP A 20 7.04 24.30 -3.76
C TRP A 20 7.45 22.97 -4.38
N ASN A 21 7.65 21.91 -3.57
CA ASN A 21 8.08 20.62 -4.09
C ASN A 21 7.07 20.07 -5.11
N LEU A 22 5.79 20.06 -4.76
CA LEU A 22 4.76 19.46 -5.61
C LEU A 22 4.49 20.27 -6.90
N PRO A 23 4.34 21.61 -6.87
CA PRO A 23 4.21 22.41 -8.08
C PRO A 23 5.44 22.35 -8.99
N LEU A 24 6.67 22.39 -8.45
CA LEU A 24 7.89 22.32 -9.25
C LEU A 24 8.03 20.95 -9.94
N LEU A 25 7.74 19.86 -9.23
CA LEU A 25 7.73 18.52 -9.81
C LEU A 25 6.64 18.36 -10.86
N TRP A 26 5.44 18.91 -10.60
CA TRP A 26 4.35 18.89 -11.56
C TRP A 26 4.73 19.65 -12.83
N ALA A 27 5.25 20.88 -12.71
CA ALA A 27 5.67 21.70 -13.85
C ALA A 27 6.82 21.05 -14.63
N GLY A 28 7.84 20.53 -13.94
CA GLY A 28 8.95 19.81 -14.57
C GLY A 28 8.50 18.57 -15.33
N GLN A 29 7.58 17.80 -14.76
CA GLN A 29 7.01 16.61 -15.39
C GLN A 29 6.13 16.95 -16.59
N PHE A 30 5.32 18.00 -16.49
CA PHE A 30 4.52 18.55 -17.59
C PHE A 30 5.41 18.99 -18.76
N VAL A 31 6.41 19.84 -18.53
CA VAL A 31 7.33 20.33 -19.57
C VAL A 31 8.09 19.18 -20.23
N ASN A 32 8.54 18.21 -19.44
CA ASN A 32 9.21 17.01 -19.96
C ASN A 32 8.30 16.18 -20.87
N THR A 33 7.08 15.89 -20.42
CA THR A 33 6.16 15.07 -21.21
C THR A 33 5.64 15.83 -22.43
N ALA A 34 5.33 17.12 -22.30
CA ALA A 34 4.93 17.98 -23.40
C ALA A 34 6.02 18.06 -24.47
N GLY A 35 7.27 18.31 -24.08
CA GLY A 35 8.41 18.34 -25.01
C GLY A 35 8.63 17.01 -25.72
N LEU A 36 8.50 15.89 -25.02
CA LEU A 36 8.61 14.58 -25.64
C LEU A 36 7.44 14.30 -26.60
N MET A 37 6.20 14.53 -26.18
CA MET A 37 4.99 14.18 -26.95
C MET A 37 4.67 15.16 -28.08
N MET A 38 5.22 16.36 -28.04
CA MET A 38 5.14 17.31 -29.15
C MET A 38 5.80 16.79 -30.42
N LEU A 39 6.98 16.18 -30.29
CA LEU A 39 7.75 15.74 -31.44
C LEU A 39 7.36 14.33 -31.92
N VAL A 40 6.92 13.44 -31.02
CA VAL A 40 6.71 12.01 -31.33
C VAL A 40 5.76 11.75 -32.50
N PRO A 41 4.51 12.26 -32.52
CA PRO A 41 3.59 11.99 -33.63
C PRO A 41 3.87 12.86 -34.86
N ILE A 42 4.61 13.95 -34.67
CA ILE A 42 4.93 14.94 -35.71
C ILE A 42 6.30 14.68 -36.36
N MET A 43 7.07 13.72 -35.85
CA MET A 43 8.43 13.41 -36.25
C MET A 43 8.63 13.30 -37.78
N PRO A 44 7.73 12.64 -38.55
CA PRO A 44 7.90 12.55 -40.00
C PRO A 44 7.86 13.92 -40.71
N PHE A 45 7.00 14.84 -40.27
CA PHE A 45 6.90 16.18 -40.85
C PHE A 45 8.14 17.02 -40.54
N TYR A 46 8.68 16.92 -39.32
CA TYR A 46 9.90 17.66 -38.96
C TYR A 46 11.13 17.13 -39.71
N LEU A 47 11.23 15.82 -39.92
CA LEU A 47 12.31 15.22 -40.70
C LEU A 47 12.36 15.72 -42.15
N GLU A 48 11.18 15.92 -42.76
CA GLU A 48 11.08 16.51 -44.09
C GLU A 48 11.51 17.98 -44.13
N GLN A 49 11.16 18.77 -43.10
CA GLN A 49 11.61 20.16 -42.99
C GLN A 49 13.13 20.27 -42.91
N ILE A 50 13.79 19.33 -42.24
CA ILE A 50 15.26 19.28 -42.17
C ILE A 50 15.90 18.51 -43.35
N GLY A 51 15.11 18.17 -44.38
CA GLY A 51 15.62 17.75 -45.68
C GLY A 51 15.58 16.25 -45.99
N THR A 52 14.84 15.41 -45.25
CA THR A 52 14.63 14.01 -45.69
C THR A 52 13.67 13.93 -46.86
N THR A 53 14.08 13.26 -47.93
CA THR A 53 13.25 13.02 -49.10
C THR A 53 12.87 11.54 -49.21
N GLY A 54 11.63 11.29 -49.63
CA GLY A 54 11.07 9.95 -49.86
C GLY A 54 10.43 9.32 -48.62
N THR A 55 9.20 8.84 -48.78
CA THR A 55 8.36 8.30 -47.68
C THR A 55 9.08 7.25 -46.85
N ALA A 56 9.61 6.19 -47.47
CA ALA A 56 10.27 5.10 -46.74
C ALA A 56 11.48 5.58 -45.91
N ARG A 57 12.26 6.54 -46.45
CA ARG A 57 13.43 7.10 -45.77
C ARG A 57 13.00 7.98 -44.60
N THR A 58 12.04 8.89 -44.80
CA THR A 58 11.47 9.72 -43.73
C THR A 58 10.90 8.86 -42.61
N GLN A 59 10.13 7.83 -42.95
CA GLN A 59 9.51 6.90 -42.00
C GLN A 59 10.55 6.07 -41.24
N THR A 60 11.63 5.64 -41.90
CA THR A 60 12.75 4.95 -41.23
C THR A 60 13.41 5.85 -40.19
N TRP A 61 13.76 7.09 -40.56
CA TRP A 61 14.36 8.04 -39.63
C TRP A 61 13.40 8.43 -38.50
N ALA A 62 12.11 8.57 -38.79
CA ALA A 62 11.08 8.84 -37.79
C ALA A 62 11.01 7.69 -36.79
N GLY A 63 10.99 6.45 -37.29
CA GLY A 63 11.03 5.23 -36.47
C GLY A 63 12.23 5.18 -35.54
N VAL A 64 13.44 5.41 -36.08
CA VAL A 64 14.69 5.45 -35.31
C VAL A 64 14.65 6.56 -34.25
N ALA A 65 14.22 7.76 -34.64
CA ALA A 65 14.13 8.90 -33.73
C ALA A 65 13.07 8.69 -32.63
N ILE A 66 11.96 8.00 -32.92
CA ILE A 66 10.92 7.67 -31.93
C ILE A 66 11.41 6.60 -30.94
N ALA A 67 12.14 5.58 -31.41
CA ALA A 67 12.66 4.50 -30.58
C ALA A 67 13.89 4.90 -29.74
N ALA A 68 14.70 5.83 -30.23
CA ALA A 68 15.98 6.22 -29.63
C ALA A 68 15.93 6.54 -28.12
N PRO A 69 14.97 7.34 -27.60
CA PRO A 69 14.94 7.65 -26.17
C PRO A 69 14.71 6.43 -25.29
N ALA A 70 13.85 5.50 -25.70
CA ALA A 70 13.54 4.30 -24.92
C ALA A 70 14.73 3.33 -24.86
N LEU A 71 15.44 3.17 -25.98
CA LEU A 71 16.67 2.37 -26.06
C LEU A 71 17.78 2.98 -25.19
N ALA A 72 18.01 4.28 -25.32
CA ALA A 72 19.00 5.01 -24.54
C ALA A 72 18.68 4.97 -23.03
N LEU A 73 17.41 5.14 -22.66
CA LEU A 73 16.96 5.06 -21.26
C LEU A 73 17.17 3.64 -20.71
N THR A 74 16.83 2.59 -21.44
CA THR A 74 16.99 1.19 -20.99
C THR A 74 18.44 0.89 -20.60
N VAL A 75 19.41 1.39 -21.38
CA VAL A 75 20.85 1.25 -21.10
C VAL A 75 21.27 2.13 -19.92
N ALA A 76 20.70 3.33 -19.80
CA ALA A 76 21.10 4.32 -18.80
C ALA A 76 20.41 4.12 -17.43
N THR A 77 19.24 3.47 -17.34
CA THR A 77 18.45 3.28 -16.11
C THR A 77 19.27 2.65 -14.97
N PRO A 78 20.07 1.58 -15.16
CA PRO A 78 20.90 1.03 -14.09
C PRO A 78 21.96 2.02 -13.57
N LEU A 79 22.50 2.86 -14.46
CA LEU A 79 23.50 3.87 -14.12
C LEU A 79 22.87 4.98 -13.27
N TRP A 80 21.72 5.51 -13.71
CA TRP A 80 21.03 6.58 -12.98
C TRP A 80 20.35 6.11 -11.71
N GLY A 81 19.93 4.84 -11.62
CA GLY A 81 19.49 4.25 -10.36
C GLY A 81 20.61 4.30 -9.33
N ARG A 82 21.81 3.80 -9.68
CA ARG A 82 22.99 3.85 -8.81
C ARG A 82 23.42 5.28 -8.48
N LEU A 83 23.37 6.20 -9.43
CA LEU A 83 23.75 7.59 -9.20
C LEU A 83 22.71 8.34 -8.36
N GLY A 84 21.42 8.12 -8.61
CA GLY A 84 20.32 8.62 -7.80
C GLY A 84 20.37 8.10 -6.37
N ASP A 85 20.86 6.86 -6.20
CA ASP A 85 21.20 6.23 -4.93
C ASP A 85 22.53 6.69 -4.32
N ARG A 86 23.31 7.56 -4.99
CA ARG A 86 24.48 8.27 -4.39
C ARG A 86 24.31 9.77 -4.17
N VAL A 87 23.76 10.49 -5.15
CA VAL A 87 23.75 11.96 -5.19
C VAL A 87 22.42 12.55 -4.68
N GLY A 88 21.35 11.75 -4.63
CA GLY A 88 20.02 12.19 -4.20
C GLY A 88 19.04 12.35 -5.37
N ARG A 89 17.76 12.16 -5.07
CA ARG A 89 16.64 12.22 -6.02
C ARG A 89 16.42 13.63 -6.57
N LYS A 90 16.68 14.68 -5.78
CA LYS A 90 16.61 16.07 -6.23
C LYS A 90 17.48 16.29 -7.47
N TRP A 91 18.74 15.88 -7.38
CA TRP A 91 19.71 16.09 -8.46
C TRP A 91 19.42 15.23 -9.69
N MET A 92 18.71 14.11 -9.52
CA MET A 92 18.21 13.33 -10.65
C MET A 92 17.13 14.08 -11.42
N VAL A 93 16.22 14.78 -10.75
CA VAL A 93 15.21 15.64 -11.40
C VAL A 93 15.89 16.81 -12.13
N VAL A 94 16.84 17.50 -11.47
CA VAL A 94 17.57 18.63 -12.06
C VAL A 94 18.35 18.20 -13.30
N ARG A 95 19.13 17.10 -13.20
CA ARG A 95 19.85 16.51 -14.33
C ARG A 95 18.90 16.20 -15.49
N ALA A 96 17.73 15.64 -15.19
CA ALA A 96 16.79 15.24 -16.21
C ALA A 96 16.18 16.45 -16.96
N LEU A 97 15.89 17.54 -16.25
CA LEU A 97 15.43 18.79 -16.86
C LEU A 97 16.53 19.49 -17.66
N LEU A 98 17.78 19.53 -17.17
CA LEU A 98 18.91 20.04 -17.95
C LEU A 98 19.18 19.18 -19.19
N GLY A 99 19.10 17.87 -19.05
CA GLY A 99 19.23 16.92 -20.15
C GLY A 99 18.20 17.16 -21.24
N LEU A 100 16.94 17.38 -20.85
CA LEU A 100 15.87 17.78 -21.75
C LEU A 100 16.19 19.11 -22.45
N ALA A 101 16.65 20.13 -21.71
CA ALA A 101 16.99 21.42 -22.29
C ALA A 101 18.07 21.30 -23.36
N VAL A 102 19.17 20.60 -23.07
CA VAL A 102 20.26 20.39 -24.04
C VAL A 102 19.77 19.58 -25.24
N ALA A 103 19.02 18.50 -25.00
CA ALA A 103 18.47 17.69 -26.09
C ALA A 103 17.54 18.50 -27.01
N MET A 104 16.69 19.35 -26.44
CA MET A 104 15.80 20.21 -27.22
C MET A 104 16.57 21.23 -28.06
N VAL A 105 17.63 21.84 -27.53
CA VAL A 105 18.51 22.73 -28.31
C VAL A 105 19.15 21.99 -29.47
N VAL A 106 19.76 20.82 -29.22
CA VAL A 106 20.39 20.00 -30.26
C VAL A 106 19.40 19.66 -31.38
N MET A 107 18.18 19.26 -31.02
CA MET A 107 17.14 18.92 -31.99
C MET A 107 16.58 20.14 -32.71
N ALA A 108 16.44 21.30 -32.05
CA ALA A 108 15.97 22.54 -32.65
C ALA A 108 16.95 23.06 -33.73
N THR A 109 18.24 22.86 -33.51
CA THR A 109 19.32 23.21 -34.46
C THR A 109 19.65 22.09 -35.44
N ALA A 110 18.90 20.98 -35.43
CA ALA A 110 19.21 19.82 -36.24
C ALA A 110 19.00 20.13 -37.73
N THR A 111 20.07 20.09 -38.50
CA THR A 111 20.03 20.19 -39.97
C THR A 111 20.10 18.83 -40.67
N THR A 112 20.26 17.75 -39.88
CA THR A 112 20.33 16.38 -40.41
C THR A 112 19.58 15.41 -39.50
N PRO A 113 19.03 14.30 -40.06
CA PRO A 113 18.36 13.26 -39.27
C PRO A 113 19.25 12.63 -38.20
N LEU A 114 20.55 12.50 -38.47
CA LEU A 114 21.50 11.93 -37.53
C LEU A 114 21.66 12.82 -36.29
N LEU A 115 21.74 14.14 -36.48
CA LEU A 115 21.81 15.10 -35.37
C LEU A 115 20.51 15.10 -34.55
N LEU A 116 19.36 14.97 -35.22
CA LEU A 116 18.06 14.79 -34.55
C LEU A 116 18.04 13.52 -33.69
N VAL A 117 18.50 12.39 -34.23
CA VAL A 117 18.60 11.13 -33.49
C VAL A 117 19.59 11.24 -32.33
N ALA A 118 20.72 11.92 -32.50
CA ALA A 118 21.67 12.17 -31.41
C ALA A 118 21.01 12.98 -30.28
N GLY A 119 20.21 13.99 -30.61
CA GLY A 119 19.38 14.72 -29.65
C GLY A 119 18.37 13.82 -28.93
N ARG A 120 17.73 12.88 -29.63
CA ARG A 120 16.78 11.91 -29.03
C ARG A 120 17.47 10.88 -28.13
N LEU A 121 18.66 10.42 -28.49
CA LEU A 121 19.49 9.58 -27.63
C LEU A 121 19.90 10.35 -26.38
N LEU A 122 20.33 11.61 -26.52
CA LEU A 122 20.63 12.48 -25.40
C LEU A 122 19.41 12.69 -24.49
N GLN A 123 18.23 12.87 -25.07
CA GLN A 123 16.96 12.99 -24.34
C GLN A 123 16.67 11.72 -23.52
N GLY A 124 16.95 10.53 -24.04
CA GLY A 124 16.78 9.27 -23.31
C GLY A 124 17.84 9.04 -22.25
N THR A 125 19.13 9.20 -22.60
CA THR A 125 20.26 9.03 -21.69
C THR A 125 20.21 10.03 -20.56
N LEU A 126 19.91 11.30 -20.82
CA LEU A 126 19.76 12.31 -19.78
C LEU A 126 18.29 12.50 -19.35
N GLY A 127 17.38 11.61 -19.72
CA GLY A 127 15.96 11.72 -19.38
C GLY A 127 15.61 11.22 -17.97
N GLY A 128 14.36 10.79 -17.78
CA GLY A 128 13.90 10.14 -16.54
C GLY A 128 13.27 11.04 -15.49
N VAL A 129 12.79 12.24 -15.88
CA VAL A 129 12.06 13.16 -14.97
C VAL A 129 10.86 12.46 -14.33
N VAL A 130 10.07 11.71 -15.12
CA VAL A 130 8.84 11.06 -14.64
C VAL A 130 9.10 10.05 -13.52
N GLU A 131 10.09 9.18 -13.70
CA GLU A 131 10.47 8.18 -12.68
C GLU A 131 11.07 8.85 -11.44
N ALA A 132 11.96 9.83 -11.63
CA ALA A 132 12.58 10.57 -10.54
C ALA A 132 11.57 11.40 -9.75
N ALA A 133 10.62 12.05 -10.42
CA ALA A 133 9.57 12.86 -9.81
C ALA A 133 8.53 11.98 -9.09
N ALA A 134 8.12 10.85 -9.66
CA ALA A 134 7.23 9.90 -8.98
C ALA A 134 7.91 9.29 -7.74
N ALA A 135 9.19 8.92 -7.84
CA ALA A 135 9.97 8.46 -6.69
C ALA A 135 10.09 9.55 -5.62
N PHE A 136 10.35 10.80 -6.01
CA PHE A 136 10.44 11.94 -5.09
C PHE A 136 9.09 12.21 -4.41
N ALA A 137 8.00 12.30 -5.18
CA ALA A 137 6.64 12.53 -4.69
C ALA A 137 6.18 11.43 -3.72
N GLY A 138 6.54 10.17 -4.00
CA GLY A 138 6.29 9.04 -3.10
C GLY A 138 7.08 9.11 -1.78
N SER A 139 8.24 9.78 -1.76
CA SER A 139 9.07 9.94 -0.55
C SER A 139 8.71 11.13 0.34
N THR A 140 7.95 12.10 -0.16
CA THR A 140 7.67 13.37 0.56
C THR A 140 6.37 13.38 1.38
N GLY A 141 5.69 12.24 1.56
CA GLY A 141 4.40 12.17 2.26
C GLY A 141 4.33 11.17 3.41
N SER A 142 3.61 11.52 4.48
CA SER A 142 3.04 10.57 5.46
C SER A 142 2.20 9.52 4.71
N ASP A 143 2.11 8.27 5.20
CA ASP A 143 1.42 7.16 4.50
C ASP A 143 0.01 7.54 3.99
N ARG A 144 -0.69 8.46 4.68
CA ARG A 144 -2.02 9.00 4.32
C ARG A 144 -2.08 9.96 3.10
N LYS A 145 -0.97 10.58 2.67
CA LYS A 145 -0.93 11.61 1.59
C LYS A 145 -0.13 11.20 0.35
N ARG A 146 0.53 10.02 0.35
CA ARG A 146 1.34 9.54 -0.77
C ARG A 146 0.54 9.33 -2.07
N GLY A 147 -0.67 8.79 -1.96
CA GLY A 147 -1.56 8.60 -3.12
C GLY A 147 -1.92 9.90 -3.83
N SER A 148 -2.21 10.96 -3.07
CA SER A 148 -2.50 12.29 -3.63
C SER A 148 -1.29 12.92 -4.34
N ALA A 149 -0.08 12.75 -3.80
CA ALA A 149 1.15 13.25 -4.42
C ALA A 149 1.48 12.49 -5.73
N LEU A 150 1.35 11.16 -5.73
CA LEU A 150 1.51 10.34 -6.93
C LEU A 150 0.44 10.64 -7.99
N GLY A 151 -0.83 10.82 -7.57
CA GLY A 151 -1.92 11.19 -8.47
C GLY A 151 -1.66 12.53 -9.17
N LYS A 152 -1.14 13.53 -8.45
CA LYS A 152 -0.72 14.81 -9.04
C LYS A 152 0.42 14.64 -10.04
N SER A 153 1.43 13.80 -9.75
CA SER A 153 2.47 13.49 -10.74
C SER A 153 1.89 12.87 -12.01
N PHE A 154 1.03 11.85 -11.91
CA PHE A 154 0.41 11.26 -13.10
C PHE A 154 -0.45 12.25 -13.89
N SER A 155 -1.15 13.18 -13.21
CA SER A 155 -1.89 14.25 -13.89
C SER A 155 -1.00 15.17 -14.73
N ALA A 156 0.24 15.45 -14.30
CA ALA A 156 1.20 16.26 -15.06
C ALA A 156 1.63 15.55 -16.35
N THR A 157 1.92 14.25 -16.28
CA THR A 157 2.22 13.44 -17.47
C THR A 157 1.05 13.48 -18.44
N ALA A 158 -0.17 13.27 -17.93
CA ALA A 158 -1.35 13.26 -18.78
C ALA A 158 -1.56 14.62 -19.46
N ALA A 159 -1.51 15.72 -18.71
CA ALA A 159 -1.62 17.07 -19.28
C ALA A 159 -0.56 17.32 -20.37
N GLY A 160 0.70 16.92 -20.14
CA GLY A 160 1.75 17.05 -21.15
C GLY A 160 1.51 16.19 -22.39
N ALA A 161 0.98 14.98 -22.23
CA ALA A 161 0.66 14.07 -23.33
C ALA A 161 -0.56 14.52 -24.15
N LEU A 162 -1.46 15.32 -23.57
CA LEU A 162 -2.57 15.95 -24.28
C LEU A 162 -2.15 17.25 -24.98
N VAL A 163 -1.35 18.10 -24.32
CA VAL A 163 -0.99 19.42 -24.88
C VAL A 163 0.12 19.31 -25.93
N GLY A 164 1.10 18.42 -25.70
CA GLY A 164 2.28 18.28 -26.56
C GLY A 164 1.94 18.06 -28.03
N PRO A 165 1.20 16.99 -28.41
CA PRO A 165 0.93 16.69 -29.81
C PRO A 165 0.15 17.79 -30.54
N ILE A 166 -0.82 18.44 -29.89
CA ILE A 166 -1.55 19.58 -30.47
C ILE A 166 -0.58 20.73 -30.75
N ALA A 167 0.27 21.10 -29.78
CA ALA A 167 1.27 22.14 -29.97
C ALA A 167 2.25 21.78 -31.10
N GLY A 168 2.69 20.52 -31.19
CA GLY A 168 3.57 20.06 -32.26
C GLY A 168 2.94 20.17 -33.63
N GLY A 169 1.67 19.75 -33.77
CA GLY A 169 0.94 19.81 -35.03
C GLY A 169 0.72 21.24 -35.51
N LEU A 170 0.42 22.17 -34.60
CA LEU A 170 0.25 23.60 -34.90
C LEU A 170 1.56 24.27 -35.35
N PHE A 171 2.66 24.03 -34.62
CA PHE A 171 3.92 24.73 -34.87
C PHE A 171 4.73 24.13 -36.02
N VAL A 172 4.62 22.83 -36.29
CA VAL A 172 5.27 22.27 -37.48
C VAL A 172 4.65 22.83 -38.76
N GLY A 173 3.33 23.03 -38.80
CA GLY A 173 2.64 23.55 -39.99
C GLY A 173 3.01 24.99 -40.33
N SER A 174 3.41 25.78 -39.32
CA SER A 174 3.86 27.17 -39.48
C SER A 174 5.39 27.31 -39.60
N GLY A 175 6.14 26.19 -39.58
CA GLY A 175 7.61 26.19 -39.56
C GLY A 175 8.23 26.58 -38.20
N GLY A 176 7.41 26.86 -37.18
CA GLY A 176 7.82 27.32 -35.86
C GLY A 176 8.23 26.24 -34.87
N LEU A 177 8.45 24.99 -35.32
CA LEU A 177 8.69 23.86 -34.40
C LEU A 177 10.03 23.98 -33.69
N SER A 178 11.08 24.44 -34.37
CA SER A 178 12.40 24.67 -33.77
C SER A 178 12.34 25.74 -32.67
N GLU A 179 11.60 26.83 -32.89
CA GLU A 179 11.35 27.88 -31.91
C GLU A 179 10.61 27.34 -30.70
N LEU A 180 9.58 26.51 -30.91
CA LEU A 180 8.85 25.87 -29.82
C LEU A 180 9.76 24.93 -29.01
N MET A 181 10.66 24.18 -29.67
CA MET A 181 11.67 23.37 -28.98
C MET A 181 12.62 24.23 -28.14
N LEU A 182 13.05 25.39 -28.63
CA LEU A 182 13.85 26.35 -27.86
C LEU A 182 13.09 26.93 -26.66
N VAL A 183 11.79 27.21 -26.81
CA VAL A 183 10.93 27.62 -25.69
C VAL A 183 10.86 26.54 -24.62
N ILE A 184 10.66 25.28 -25.02
CA ILE A 184 10.67 24.14 -24.09
C ILE A 184 12.04 23.96 -23.45
N ALA A 185 13.13 24.17 -24.19
CA ALA A 185 14.48 24.12 -23.66
C ALA A 185 14.71 25.19 -22.58
N ALA A 186 14.30 26.43 -22.85
CA ALA A 186 14.38 27.53 -21.90
C ALA A 186 13.53 27.26 -20.65
N ALA A 187 12.28 26.80 -20.84
CA ALA A 187 11.40 26.44 -19.73
C ALA A 187 12.00 25.30 -18.87
N ALA A 188 12.58 24.28 -19.50
CA ALA A 188 13.24 23.17 -18.82
C ALA A 188 14.48 23.64 -18.05
N ALA A 189 15.30 24.55 -18.62
CA ALA A 189 16.45 25.13 -17.93
C ALA A 189 16.04 25.99 -16.72
N VAL A 190 15.01 26.84 -16.87
CA VAL A 190 14.45 27.65 -15.78
C VAL A 190 13.90 26.75 -14.67
N LEU A 191 13.16 25.69 -15.02
CA LEU A 191 12.65 24.72 -14.06
C LEU A 191 13.76 23.90 -13.41
N ALA A 192 14.85 23.59 -14.12
CA ALA A 192 16.01 22.93 -13.55
C ALA A 192 16.66 23.81 -12.47
N ILE A 193 16.83 25.11 -12.73
CA ILE A 193 17.31 26.08 -11.74
C ILE A 193 16.32 26.18 -10.58
N GLY A 194 15.02 26.31 -10.88
CA GLY A 194 13.95 26.34 -9.88
C GLY A 194 13.93 25.10 -9.00
N CYS A 195 14.17 23.91 -9.56
CA CYS A 195 14.28 22.66 -8.82
C CYS A 195 15.59 22.57 -8.02
N ALA A 196 16.70 23.06 -8.57
CA ALA A 196 17.99 23.08 -7.88
C ALA A 196 17.95 24.00 -6.65
N VAL A 197 17.24 25.11 -6.71
CA VAL A 197 17.09 26.05 -5.58
C VAL A 197 15.92 25.66 -4.67
N GLY A 198 14.79 25.27 -5.25
CA GLY A 198 13.51 25.12 -4.55
C GLY A 198 13.21 23.72 -4.03
N LEU A 199 13.70 22.65 -4.66
CA LEU A 199 13.44 21.29 -4.15
C LEU A 199 14.24 21.06 -2.87
N ARG A 200 13.55 20.59 -1.84
CA ARG A 200 14.17 20.10 -0.60
C ARG A 200 13.94 18.61 -0.48
N GLU A 201 15.04 17.86 -0.49
CA GLU A 201 15.04 16.40 -0.39
C GLU A 201 14.89 15.99 1.08
N PRO A 202 13.92 15.13 1.43
CA PRO A 202 13.82 14.57 2.78
C PRO A 202 15.01 13.64 3.07
N GLU A 203 15.40 13.52 4.34
CA GLU A 203 16.56 12.72 4.76
C GLU A 203 16.54 11.29 4.21
N ARG A 204 17.70 10.89 3.69
CA ARG A 204 17.90 9.73 2.84
C ARG A 204 17.94 8.44 3.66
N ARG A 205 16.91 7.58 3.54
CA ARG A 205 16.99 6.19 4.03
C ARG A 205 17.78 5.34 3.04
N ALA A 206 18.99 4.92 3.44
CA ALA A 206 19.77 3.96 2.67
C ALA A 206 19.02 2.63 2.50
N ALA A 207 18.67 2.27 1.26
CA ALA A 207 18.17 0.95 0.93
C ALA A 207 19.37 -0.01 0.81
N ARG A 208 19.45 -1.01 1.71
CA ARG A 208 20.43 -2.10 1.58
C ARG A 208 19.91 -3.12 0.57
N THR A 209 20.61 -3.29 -0.53
CA THR A 209 20.46 -4.42 -1.45
C THR A 209 21.07 -5.67 -0.82
N SER A 210 20.24 -6.60 -0.35
CA SER A 210 20.68 -7.97 -0.09
C SER A 210 20.77 -8.72 -1.41
N ALA A 211 21.91 -9.32 -1.72
CA ALA A 211 22.00 -10.31 -2.79
C ALA A 211 21.09 -11.49 -2.44
N ARG A 212 19.99 -11.65 -3.18
CA ARG A 212 18.95 -12.66 -2.95
C ARG A 212 18.77 -13.55 -4.17
N ARG A 213 18.44 -14.81 -3.91
CA ARG A 213 18.26 -15.88 -4.89
C ARG A 213 17.09 -15.54 -5.82
N ARG A 214 17.35 -15.43 -7.12
CA ARG A 214 16.36 -15.03 -8.14
C ARG A 214 15.43 -16.19 -8.46
N SER A 215 14.11 -15.97 -8.41
CA SER A 215 13.13 -16.92 -8.94
C SER A 215 12.89 -16.63 -10.43
N PRO A 216 12.76 -17.64 -11.30
CA PRO A 216 12.57 -17.41 -12.72
C PRO A 216 11.17 -16.88 -13.02
N VAL A 217 11.10 -15.73 -13.72
CA VAL A 217 9.85 -15.09 -14.19
C VAL A 217 9.05 -16.01 -15.13
N ALA A 218 9.73 -16.97 -15.79
CA ALA A 218 9.11 -17.99 -16.62
C ALA A 218 8.10 -18.90 -15.89
N ARG A 219 8.05 -18.86 -14.54
CA ARG A 219 7.04 -19.59 -13.74
C ARG A 219 5.66 -18.93 -13.71
N VAL A 220 5.51 -17.70 -14.23
CA VAL A 220 4.19 -17.06 -14.33
C VAL A 220 3.33 -17.84 -15.35
N PRO A 221 2.08 -18.19 -15.04
CA PRO A 221 1.20 -18.86 -15.99
C PRO A 221 1.09 -18.07 -17.30
N GLY A 222 1.41 -18.73 -18.41
CA GLY A 222 1.41 -18.12 -19.74
C GLY A 222 2.52 -17.09 -19.97
N ALA A 223 3.57 -17.03 -19.14
CA ALA A 223 4.63 -16.00 -19.20
C ALA A 223 5.14 -15.71 -20.62
N THR A 224 5.52 -16.75 -21.37
CA THR A 224 6.05 -16.60 -22.74
C THR A 224 4.99 -16.07 -23.69
N SER A 225 3.77 -16.63 -23.66
CA SER A 225 2.66 -16.20 -24.50
C SER A 225 2.28 -14.74 -24.22
N LEU A 226 2.28 -14.36 -22.93
CA LEU A 226 2.00 -12.99 -22.50
C LEU A 226 3.13 -12.02 -22.82
N ALA A 227 4.39 -12.45 -22.78
CA ALA A 227 5.51 -11.65 -23.23
C ALA A 227 5.40 -11.36 -24.74
N LEU A 228 5.12 -12.39 -25.55
CA LEU A 228 4.90 -12.22 -26.99
C LEU A 228 3.65 -11.37 -27.27
N ALA A 229 2.57 -11.56 -26.51
CA ALA A 229 1.36 -10.77 -26.62
C ALA A 229 1.59 -9.29 -26.31
N ALA A 230 2.34 -9.00 -25.24
CA ALA A 230 2.74 -7.65 -24.85
C ALA A 230 3.59 -6.97 -25.93
N VAL A 231 4.61 -7.68 -26.44
CA VAL A 231 5.46 -7.18 -27.53
C VAL A 231 4.62 -6.90 -28.77
N ALA A 232 3.78 -7.83 -29.21
CA ALA A 232 2.95 -7.69 -30.40
C ALA A 232 1.95 -6.52 -30.29
N ALA A 233 1.24 -6.42 -29.15
CA ALA A 233 0.27 -5.36 -28.93
C ALA A 233 0.91 -3.97 -28.90
N TYR A 234 2.04 -3.81 -28.19
CA TYR A 234 2.75 -2.54 -28.13
C TYR A 234 3.44 -2.18 -29.45
N LEU A 235 3.94 -3.19 -30.18
CA LEU A 235 4.48 -3.00 -31.53
C LEU A 235 3.41 -2.41 -32.45
N GLY A 236 2.19 -2.94 -32.45
CA GLY A 236 1.09 -2.38 -33.22
C GLY A 236 0.74 -0.94 -32.82
N VAL A 237 0.54 -0.67 -31.53
CA VAL A 237 0.15 0.67 -31.06
C VAL A 237 1.24 1.72 -31.32
N TYR A 238 2.50 1.42 -31.04
CA TYR A 238 3.59 2.39 -31.22
C TYR A 238 4.09 2.46 -32.67
N GLY A 239 4.02 1.36 -33.43
CA GLY A 239 4.33 1.36 -34.86
C GLY A 239 3.33 2.18 -35.68
N LEU A 240 2.09 2.31 -35.20
CA LEU A 240 1.10 3.21 -35.79
C LEU A 240 1.53 4.68 -35.79
N ILE A 241 2.35 5.13 -34.82
CA ILE A 241 2.68 6.55 -34.64
C ILE A 241 3.26 7.18 -35.93
N PRO A 242 4.39 6.72 -36.47
CA PRO A 242 4.96 7.28 -37.69
C PRO A 242 4.12 6.96 -38.94
N VAL A 243 3.50 5.78 -39.01
CA VAL A 243 2.66 5.35 -40.14
C VAL A 243 1.40 6.22 -40.28
N PHE A 244 0.80 6.60 -39.16
CA PHE A 244 -0.46 7.36 -39.14
C PHE A 244 -0.28 8.78 -39.69
N ALA A 245 0.89 9.39 -39.47
CA ALA A 245 1.21 10.69 -40.04
C ALA A 245 1.25 10.66 -41.57
N GLU A 246 1.80 9.59 -42.16
CA GLU A 246 1.77 9.40 -43.61
C GLU A 246 0.35 9.13 -44.13
N HIS A 247 -0.43 8.34 -43.40
CA HIS A 247 -1.81 8.05 -43.79
C HIS A 247 -2.67 9.32 -43.88
N LEU A 248 -2.64 10.17 -42.85
CA LEU A 248 -3.39 11.43 -42.83
C LEU A 248 -2.89 12.44 -43.86
N ARG A 249 -1.59 12.41 -44.19
CA ARG A 249 -1.05 13.24 -45.27
C ARG A 249 -1.63 12.89 -46.63
N GLY A 250 -1.91 11.60 -46.87
CA GLY A 250 -2.54 11.14 -48.10
C GLY A 250 -4.00 11.56 -48.25
N THR A 251 -4.72 11.77 -47.14
CA THR A 251 -6.15 12.12 -47.14
C THR A 251 -6.41 13.62 -47.00
N GLU A 252 -5.70 14.31 -46.10
CA GLU A 252 -5.86 15.75 -45.82
C GLU A 252 -4.52 16.50 -45.77
N PRO A 253 -3.83 16.71 -46.91
CA PRO A 253 -2.44 17.20 -46.93
C PRO A 253 -2.21 18.53 -46.21
N THR A 254 -3.17 19.45 -46.27
CA THR A 254 -3.06 20.81 -45.71
C THR A 254 -3.20 20.85 -44.20
N ALA A 255 -3.98 19.94 -43.62
CA ALA A 255 -4.29 19.91 -42.19
C ALA A 255 -3.71 18.67 -41.47
N ALA A 256 -2.97 17.81 -42.18
CA ALA A 256 -2.47 16.54 -41.66
C ALA A 256 -1.69 16.69 -40.35
N SER A 257 -0.78 17.65 -40.24
CA SER A 257 0.02 17.85 -39.02
C SER A 257 -0.84 18.20 -37.81
N LEU A 258 -1.82 19.09 -37.98
CA LEU A 258 -2.76 19.48 -36.95
C LEU A 258 -3.60 18.28 -36.50
N TRP A 259 -4.20 17.56 -37.46
CA TRP A 259 -5.07 16.41 -37.16
C TRP A 259 -4.32 15.24 -36.53
N VAL A 260 -3.08 14.98 -36.95
CA VAL A 260 -2.19 14.01 -36.27
C VAL A 260 -2.03 14.40 -34.80
N GLY A 261 -1.75 15.68 -34.51
CA GLY A 261 -1.64 16.19 -33.15
C GLY A 261 -2.93 16.05 -32.34
N VAL A 262 -4.07 16.45 -32.90
CA VAL A 262 -5.39 16.38 -32.26
C VAL A 262 -5.77 14.92 -31.97
N LEU A 263 -5.72 14.05 -32.96
CA LEU A 263 -6.14 12.64 -32.84
C LEU A 263 -5.22 11.85 -31.89
N HIS A 264 -3.93 12.18 -31.84
CA HIS A 264 -3.03 11.59 -30.85
C HIS A 264 -3.37 12.04 -29.43
N SER A 265 -3.74 13.31 -29.25
CA SER A 265 -4.15 13.86 -27.95
C SER A 265 -5.48 13.29 -27.47
N VAL A 266 -6.45 13.08 -28.38
CA VAL A 266 -7.71 12.39 -28.11
C VAL A 266 -7.46 10.98 -27.57
N MET A 267 -6.53 10.24 -28.18
CA MET A 267 -6.15 8.90 -27.71
C MET A 267 -5.58 8.93 -26.28
N TRP A 268 -4.67 9.86 -25.99
CA TRP A 268 -4.11 9.99 -24.63
C TRP A 268 -5.14 10.45 -23.60
N GLY A 269 -6.06 11.34 -23.99
CA GLY A 269 -7.20 11.76 -23.15
C GLY A 269 -8.10 10.59 -22.78
N ALA A 270 -8.48 9.77 -23.76
CA ALA A 270 -9.26 8.57 -23.50
C ALA A 270 -8.50 7.53 -22.67
N SER A 271 -7.18 7.40 -22.86
CA SER A 271 -6.35 6.51 -22.05
C SER A 271 -6.28 6.93 -20.58
N LEU A 272 -6.19 8.24 -20.31
CA LEU A 272 -6.25 8.77 -18.95
C LEU A 272 -7.57 8.40 -18.27
N LEU A 273 -8.70 8.64 -18.93
CA LEU A 273 -10.03 8.33 -18.40
C LEU A 273 -10.24 6.81 -18.23
N GLY A 274 -9.83 6.03 -19.25
CA GLY A 274 -9.91 4.58 -19.24
C GLY A 274 -9.09 3.94 -18.12
N SER A 275 -7.96 4.54 -17.73
CA SER A 275 -7.08 4.00 -16.68
C SER A 275 -7.76 3.85 -15.32
N PHE A 276 -8.72 4.73 -14.99
CA PHE A 276 -9.52 4.65 -13.76
C PHE A 276 -10.52 3.49 -13.82
N TRP A 277 -11.21 3.34 -14.95
CA TRP A 277 -12.20 2.30 -15.14
C TRP A 277 -11.56 0.92 -15.21
N TRP A 278 -10.51 0.76 -16.03
CA TRP A 278 -9.77 -0.50 -16.17
C TRP A 278 -9.04 -0.90 -14.89
N GLY A 279 -8.53 0.08 -14.13
CA GLY A 279 -7.98 -0.18 -12.79
C GLY A 279 -9.04 -0.84 -11.89
N LYS A 280 -10.20 -0.19 -11.74
CA LYS A 280 -11.32 -0.72 -10.94
C LYS A 280 -11.82 -2.07 -11.47
N HIS A 281 -11.94 -2.23 -12.79
CA HIS A 281 -12.39 -3.48 -13.41
C HIS A 281 -11.41 -4.63 -13.16
N ASN A 282 -10.11 -4.39 -13.31
CA ASN A 282 -9.08 -5.39 -13.06
C ASN A 282 -8.99 -5.82 -11.59
N ASP A 283 -9.30 -4.90 -10.68
CA ASP A 283 -9.35 -5.18 -9.25
C ASP A 283 -10.61 -6.02 -8.89
N HIS A 284 -11.77 -5.69 -9.45
CA HIS A 284 -13.04 -6.40 -9.18
C HIS A 284 -13.22 -7.71 -9.94
N ALA A 285 -12.98 -7.73 -11.25
CA ALA A 285 -13.25 -8.89 -12.11
C ALA A 285 -12.19 -9.99 -11.95
N GLN A 286 -11.08 -9.69 -11.28
CA GLN A 286 -9.93 -10.57 -11.01
C GLN A 286 -9.33 -11.32 -12.23
N ARG A 287 -9.71 -10.98 -13.46
CA ARG A 287 -9.28 -11.62 -14.72
C ARG A 287 -8.41 -10.68 -15.58
N PRO A 288 -7.21 -10.25 -15.11
CA PRO A 288 -6.36 -9.30 -15.82
C PRO A 288 -5.93 -9.80 -17.20
N VAL A 289 -5.72 -11.10 -17.41
CA VAL A 289 -5.28 -11.60 -18.71
C VAL A 289 -6.38 -11.49 -19.76
N ARG A 290 -7.63 -11.76 -19.38
CA ARG A 290 -8.80 -11.48 -20.22
C ARG A 290 -8.94 -10.00 -20.55
N SER A 291 -8.78 -9.12 -19.57
CA SER A 291 -8.81 -7.67 -19.79
C SER A 291 -7.74 -7.23 -20.79
N PHE A 292 -6.52 -7.78 -20.67
CA PHE A 292 -5.45 -7.55 -21.65
C PHE A 292 -5.88 -7.99 -23.06
N ALA A 293 -6.41 -9.20 -23.21
CA ALA A 293 -6.80 -9.74 -24.52
C ALA A 293 -7.92 -8.91 -25.17
N VAL A 294 -8.95 -8.54 -24.42
CA VAL A 294 -10.06 -7.70 -24.90
C VAL A 294 -9.56 -6.31 -25.29
N ALA A 295 -8.70 -5.71 -24.46
CA ALA A 295 -8.11 -4.43 -24.75
C ALA A 295 -7.20 -4.44 -25.99
N ALA A 296 -6.39 -5.50 -26.17
CA ALA A 296 -5.55 -5.66 -27.36
C ALA A 296 -6.40 -5.82 -28.62
N LEU A 297 -7.51 -6.55 -28.54
CA LEU A 297 -8.46 -6.69 -29.64
C LEU A 297 -9.14 -5.35 -29.96
N GLY A 298 -9.58 -4.61 -28.92
CA GLY A 298 -10.15 -3.28 -29.08
C GLY A 298 -9.18 -2.29 -29.71
N CYS A 299 -7.89 -2.32 -29.32
CA CYS A 299 -6.84 -1.53 -29.97
C CYS A 299 -6.66 -1.94 -31.44
N GLY A 300 -6.64 -3.23 -31.75
CA GLY A 300 -6.51 -3.73 -33.13
C GLY A 300 -7.69 -3.35 -34.00
N ALA A 301 -8.91 -3.59 -33.54
CA ALA A 301 -10.14 -3.25 -34.27
C ALA A 301 -10.25 -1.75 -34.52
N SER A 302 -10.08 -0.91 -33.49
CA SER A 302 -10.09 0.55 -33.65
C SER A 302 -8.99 1.05 -34.58
N THR A 303 -7.79 0.47 -34.54
CA THR A 303 -6.70 0.80 -35.47
C THR A 303 -7.03 0.39 -36.90
N ALA A 304 -7.69 -0.75 -37.13
CA ALA A 304 -8.08 -1.17 -38.47
C ALA A 304 -9.06 -0.19 -39.11
N PHE A 305 -10.01 0.37 -38.34
CA PHE A 305 -10.92 1.40 -38.82
C PHE A 305 -10.22 2.70 -39.23
N LEU A 306 -9.02 2.98 -38.68
CA LEU A 306 -8.22 4.14 -39.11
C LEU A 306 -7.64 4.01 -40.52
N ALA A 307 -7.69 2.83 -41.13
CA ALA A 307 -7.25 2.65 -42.52
C ALA A 307 -8.35 3.04 -43.54
N LEU A 308 -9.58 3.27 -43.07
CA LEU A 308 -10.68 3.69 -43.92
C LEU A 308 -10.47 5.13 -44.41
N PRO A 309 -10.88 5.47 -45.64
CA PRO A 309 -10.76 6.81 -46.19
C PRO A 309 -11.85 7.74 -45.62
N LEU A 310 -11.82 7.95 -44.31
CA LEU A 310 -12.72 8.82 -43.57
C LEU A 310 -12.06 10.16 -43.29
N ASP A 311 -12.87 11.21 -43.20
CA ASP A 311 -12.40 12.54 -42.79
C ASP A 311 -11.83 12.50 -41.36
N SER A 312 -10.89 13.39 -41.06
CA SER A 312 -10.16 13.36 -39.78
C SER A 312 -11.08 13.43 -38.55
N LEU A 313 -12.20 14.15 -38.64
CA LEU A 313 -13.19 14.23 -37.56
C LEU A 313 -13.88 12.89 -37.29
N ALA A 314 -14.15 12.11 -38.34
CA ALA A 314 -14.77 10.78 -38.23
C ALA A 314 -13.82 9.73 -37.63
N LEU A 315 -12.52 10.03 -37.51
CA LEU A 315 -11.54 9.17 -36.85
C LEU A 315 -11.51 9.32 -35.32
N VAL A 316 -12.12 10.39 -34.77
CA VAL A 316 -12.13 10.68 -33.32
C VAL A 316 -12.72 9.54 -32.49
N PRO A 317 -13.88 8.93 -32.83
CA PRO A 317 -14.44 7.83 -32.04
C PRO A 317 -13.50 6.62 -31.96
N PHE A 318 -12.83 6.29 -33.07
CA PHE A 318 -11.87 5.18 -33.10
C PHE A 318 -10.65 5.46 -32.22
N ARG A 319 -10.16 6.72 -32.19
CA ARG A 319 -9.08 7.13 -31.28
C ARG A 319 -9.49 7.11 -29.81
N LEU A 320 -10.74 7.47 -29.49
CA LEU A 320 -11.29 7.36 -28.14
C LEU A 320 -11.32 5.90 -27.68
N VAL A 321 -11.85 4.99 -28.51
CA VAL A 321 -11.89 3.55 -28.22
C VAL A 321 -10.47 3.00 -28.07
N GLN A 322 -9.57 3.33 -29.00
CA GLN A 322 -8.18 2.91 -28.95
C GLN A 322 -7.50 3.36 -27.66
N GLY A 323 -7.66 4.63 -27.27
CA GLY A 323 -7.09 5.17 -26.04
C GLY A 323 -7.64 4.49 -24.79
N PHE A 324 -8.97 4.33 -24.71
CA PHE A 324 -9.63 3.65 -23.60
C PHE A 324 -9.13 2.20 -23.44
N CYS A 325 -9.01 1.45 -24.54
CA CYS A 325 -8.47 0.09 -24.52
C CYS A 325 -6.97 0.07 -24.19
N PHE A 326 -6.18 0.98 -24.74
CA PHE A 326 -4.74 1.05 -24.51
C PHE A 326 -4.37 1.17 -23.02
N ALA A 327 -5.19 1.88 -22.25
CA ALA A 327 -5.01 2.04 -20.80
C ALA A 327 -4.88 0.71 -20.06
N ALA A 328 -5.63 -0.31 -20.48
CA ALA A 328 -5.66 -1.61 -19.83
C ALA A 328 -4.40 -2.45 -20.08
N LEU A 329 -3.72 -2.29 -21.22
CA LEU A 329 -2.66 -3.21 -21.65
C LEU A 329 -1.53 -3.31 -20.62
N ALA A 330 -0.95 -2.17 -20.20
CA ALA A 330 0.09 -2.15 -19.19
C ALA A 330 -0.45 -2.58 -17.82
N GLN A 331 -1.58 -2.01 -17.38
CA GLN A 331 -2.13 -2.26 -16.05
C GLN A 331 -2.43 -3.75 -15.83
N SER A 332 -3.09 -4.38 -16.80
CA SER A 332 -3.46 -5.79 -16.77
C SER A 332 -2.23 -6.71 -16.74
N LEU A 333 -1.24 -6.46 -17.62
CA LEU A 333 -0.03 -7.27 -17.67
C LEU A 333 0.79 -7.16 -16.38
N LEU A 334 1.02 -5.93 -15.90
CA LEU A 334 1.77 -5.68 -14.67
C LEU A 334 1.06 -6.29 -13.45
N LEU A 335 -0.28 -6.23 -13.39
CA LEU A 335 -1.06 -6.85 -12.33
C LEU A 335 -0.92 -8.38 -12.34
N HIS A 336 -1.04 -9.03 -13.50
CA HIS A 336 -0.87 -10.50 -13.61
C HIS A 336 0.50 -10.96 -13.10
N PHE A 337 1.58 -10.31 -13.57
CA PHE A 337 2.93 -10.64 -13.12
C PHE A 337 3.16 -10.31 -11.65
N SER A 338 2.57 -9.23 -11.13
CA SER A 338 2.62 -8.87 -9.71
C SER A 338 1.89 -9.88 -8.82
N LYS A 339 0.73 -10.39 -9.24
CA LYS A 339 -0.06 -11.40 -8.50
C LYS A 339 0.70 -12.72 -8.35
N HIS A 340 1.46 -13.11 -9.38
CA HIS A 340 2.26 -14.35 -9.39
C HIS A 340 3.68 -14.17 -8.82
N ALA A 341 4.05 -12.96 -8.42
CA ALA A 341 5.38 -12.68 -7.88
C ALA A 341 5.45 -12.98 -6.37
N PRO A 342 6.53 -13.64 -5.89
CA PRO A 342 6.83 -13.70 -4.46
C PRO A 342 6.90 -12.29 -3.85
N ALA A 343 6.44 -12.12 -2.61
CA ALA A 343 6.36 -10.80 -1.95
C ALA A 343 7.69 -10.02 -1.97
N GLU A 344 8.82 -10.72 -1.93
CA GLU A 344 10.17 -10.16 -1.92
C GLU A 344 10.73 -9.80 -3.30
N GLN A 345 10.08 -10.25 -4.38
CA GLN A 345 10.54 -10.11 -5.78
C GLN A 345 9.52 -9.41 -6.69
N LYS A 346 8.46 -8.81 -6.13
CA LYS A 346 7.42 -8.08 -6.90
C LYS A 346 8.00 -7.09 -7.91
N SER A 347 8.98 -6.29 -7.50
CA SER A 347 9.64 -5.31 -8.38
C SER A 347 10.37 -5.96 -9.58
N SER A 348 10.92 -7.16 -9.43
CA SER A 348 11.60 -7.87 -10.50
C SER A 348 10.62 -8.43 -11.54
N PHE A 349 9.47 -8.95 -11.10
CA PHE A 349 8.44 -9.50 -11.99
C PHE A 349 7.71 -8.39 -12.75
N VAL A 350 7.35 -7.31 -12.04
CA VAL A 350 6.81 -6.08 -12.63
C VAL A 350 7.82 -5.48 -13.61
N GLY A 351 9.10 -5.45 -13.25
CA GLY A 351 10.17 -5.00 -14.13
C GLY A 351 10.28 -5.82 -15.42
N ALA A 352 10.19 -7.15 -15.33
CA ALA A 352 10.22 -8.02 -16.51
C ALA A 352 9.03 -7.81 -17.44
N ALA A 353 7.81 -7.70 -16.88
CA ALA A 353 6.61 -7.37 -17.65
C ALA A 353 6.74 -6.00 -18.36
N ASN A 354 7.27 -4.98 -17.65
CA ASN A 354 7.53 -3.67 -18.23
C ASN A 354 8.56 -3.73 -19.37
N SER A 355 9.59 -4.58 -19.26
CA SER A 355 10.57 -4.78 -20.33
C SER A 355 9.93 -5.31 -21.62
N TYR A 356 8.96 -6.24 -21.54
CA TYR A 356 8.25 -6.75 -22.72
C TYR A 356 7.47 -5.64 -23.44
N LEU A 357 6.82 -4.76 -22.69
CA LEU A 357 6.12 -3.60 -23.22
C LEU A 357 7.09 -2.64 -23.93
N LEU A 358 8.24 -2.35 -23.30
CA LEU A 358 9.28 -1.48 -23.86
C LEU A 358 9.89 -2.04 -25.15
N ILE A 359 10.04 -3.37 -25.26
CA ILE A 359 10.50 -4.01 -26.50
C ILE A 359 9.52 -3.70 -27.62
N GLY A 360 8.22 -3.96 -27.43
CA GLY A 360 7.18 -3.65 -28.43
C GLY A 360 7.12 -2.15 -28.78
N GLN A 361 7.18 -1.29 -27.76
CA GLN A 361 7.21 0.17 -27.93
C GLN A 361 8.38 0.66 -28.78
N SER A 362 9.52 -0.02 -28.71
CA SER A 362 10.73 0.36 -29.45
C SER A 362 10.77 -0.26 -30.85
N THR A 363 10.35 -1.52 -30.99
CA THR A 363 10.39 -2.23 -32.28
C THR A 363 9.30 -1.77 -33.24
N GLY A 364 8.12 -1.38 -32.76
CA GLY A 364 7.02 -0.87 -33.61
C GLY A 364 7.44 0.28 -34.52
N PRO A 365 7.91 1.42 -33.97
CA PRO A 365 8.37 2.55 -34.77
C PRO A 365 9.50 2.19 -35.73
N LEU A 366 10.45 1.33 -35.33
CA LEU A 366 11.56 0.90 -36.19
C LEU A 366 11.10 0.14 -37.43
N LEU A 367 9.96 -0.55 -37.37
CA LEU A 367 9.38 -1.28 -38.49
C LEU A 367 8.56 -0.39 -39.44
N ALA A 368 8.25 0.85 -39.06
CA ALA A 368 7.41 1.73 -39.86
C ALA A 368 7.99 2.03 -41.25
N GLY A 369 9.28 2.34 -41.34
CA GLY A 369 9.99 2.60 -42.59
C GLY A 369 9.96 1.41 -43.56
N PRO A 370 10.45 0.23 -43.14
CA PRO A 370 10.36 -0.99 -43.95
C PRO A 370 8.94 -1.31 -44.41
N VAL A 371 7.94 -1.23 -43.54
CA VAL A 371 6.54 -1.56 -43.86
C VAL A 371 5.95 -0.57 -44.86
N THR A 372 6.16 0.73 -44.67
CA THR A 372 5.67 1.77 -45.60
C THR A 372 6.45 1.84 -46.92
N GLY A 373 7.63 1.22 -46.98
CA GLY A 373 8.39 1.06 -48.22
C GLY A 373 7.82 -0.03 -49.15
N VAL A 374 7.05 -0.99 -48.61
CA VAL A 374 6.49 -2.12 -49.37
C VAL A 374 4.96 -2.07 -49.48
N LEU A 375 4.29 -1.40 -48.55
CA LEU A 375 2.82 -1.26 -48.52
C LEU A 375 2.41 0.21 -48.53
N PRO A 376 1.25 0.55 -49.14
CA PRO A 376 0.62 1.86 -48.94
C PRO A 376 0.35 2.14 -47.47
N ALA A 377 0.22 3.42 -47.10
CA ALA A 377 0.03 3.85 -45.72
C ALA A 377 -1.19 3.16 -45.04
N ALA A 378 -2.32 3.02 -45.74
CA ALA A 378 -3.48 2.29 -45.22
C ALA A 378 -3.16 0.80 -44.95
N GLY A 379 -2.41 0.15 -45.84
CA GLY A 379 -1.94 -1.23 -45.64
C GLY A 379 -0.99 -1.35 -44.45
N ALA A 380 -0.11 -0.37 -44.24
CA ALA A 380 0.75 -0.30 -43.08
C ALA A 380 -0.05 -0.14 -41.77
N VAL A 381 -1.12 0.68 -41.75
CA VAL A 381 -2.05 0.79 -40.61
C VAL A 381 -2.70 -0.57 -40.30
N LEU A 382 -3.12 -1.31 -41.33
CA LEU A 382 -3.70 -2.64 -41.16
C LEU A 382 -2.69 -3.67 -40.60
N VAL A 383 -1.42 -3.59 -41.00
CA VAL A 383 -0.35 -4.41 -40.38
C VAL A 383 -0.23 -4.10 -38.89
N MET A 384 -0.25 -2.82 -38.49
CA MET A 384 -0.20 -2.43 -37.08
C MET A 384 -1.44 -2.91 -36.30
N ALA A 385 -2.63 -2.82 -36.91
CA ALA A 385 -3.86 -3.39 -36.36
C ALA A 385 -3.77 -4.91 -36.17
N ALA A 386 -3.23 -5.63 -37.16
CA ALA A 386 -3.02 -7.06 -37.11
C ALA A 386 -2.05 -7.46 -36.00
N MET A 387 -1.02 -6.66 -35.72
CA MET A 387 -0.10 -6.90 -34.61
C MET A 387 -0.78 -6.77 -33.23
N CYS A 388 -1.70 -5.81 -33.08
CA CYS A 388 -2.55 -5.75 -31.88
C CYS A 388 -3.49 -6.96 -31.78
N GLY A 389 -4.09 -7.37 -32.91
CA GLY A 389 -4.92 -8.59 -32.98
C GLY A 389 -4.14 -9.86 -32.64
N LEU A 390 -2.89 -9.98 -33.10
CA LEU A 390 -1.98 -11.06 -32.74
C LEU A 390 -1.68 -11.03 -31.23
N GLY A 391 -1.48 -9.84 -30.65
CA GLY A 391 -1.37 -9.68 -29.20
C GLY A 391 -2.59 -10.22 -28.45
N ALA A 392 -3.80 -9.92 -28.94
CA ALA A 392 -5.03 -10.47 -28.38
C ALA A 392 -5.09 -11.99 -28.51
N LEU A 393 -4.78 -12.52 -29.70
CA LEU A 393 -4.77 -13.95 -30.01
C LEU A 393 -3.82 -14.72 -29.08
N LEU A 394 -2.58 -14.24 -28.92
CA LEU A 394 -1.57 -14.83 -28.04
C LEU A 394 -1.97 -14.78 -26.56
N ALA A 395 -2.80 -13.81 -26.17
CA ALA A 395 -3.35 -13.75 -24.81
C ALA A 395 -4.58 -14.65 -24.61
N THR A 396 -5.24 -15.14 -25.68
CA THR A 396 -6.47 -15.96 -25.54
C THR A 396 -6.23 -17.29 -24.84
N GLY A 397 -5.13 -18.00 -25.13
CA GLY A 397 -4.78 -19.25 -24.46
C GLY A 397 -4.63 -19.07 -22.94
N PRO A 398 -3.74 -18.18 -22.48
CA PRO A 398 -3.64 -17.79 -21.08
C PRO A 398 -4.96 -17.30 -20.47
N ALA A 399 -5.76 -16.51 -21.20
CA ALA A 399 -7.06 -16.02 -20.73
C ALA A 399 -8.12 -17.12 -20.60
N ARG A 400 -8.03 -18.20 -21.37
CA ARG A 400 -8.90 -19.39 -21.25
C ARG A 400 -8.51 -20.24 -20.05
N VAL A 401 -7.23 -20.37 -19.75
CA VAL A 401 -6.75 -21.03 -18.51
C VAL A 401 -7.19 -20.22 -17.29
N GLU A 402 -7.14 -18.89 -17.38
CA GLU A 402 -7.72 -17.97 -16.38
C GLU A 402 -9.26 -18.07 -16.31
N ARG A 403 -9.95 -18.61 -17.32
CA ARG A 403 -11.39 -18.94 -17.22
C ARG A 403 -11.62 -20.29 -16.57
N GLY A 404 -10.96 -21.36 -17.00
CA GLY A 404 -11.18 -22.71 -16.46
C GLY A 404 -11.02 -22.79 -14.94
N ALA A 405 -10.01 -22.09 -14.40
CA ALA A 405 -9.81 -22.02 -12.95
C ALA A 405 -10.94 -21.31 -12.18
N PHE A 406 -11.72 -20.44 -12.83
CA PHE A 406 -12.80 -19.66 -12.20
C PHE A 406 -14.20 -20.07 -12.64
N ASP A 407 -14.36 -20.68 -13.82
CA ASP A 407 -15.63 -21.23 -14.29
C ASP A 407 -15.87 -22.60 -13.60
N ASP A 408 -14.83 -23.33 -13.18
CA ASP A 408 -14.96 -24.44 -12.21
C ASP A 408 -15.41 -23.93 -10.82
N GLU A 409 -15.02 -22.71 -10.42
CA GLU A 409 -15.54 -22.06 -9.20
C GLU A 409 -16.97 -21.52 -9.39
N ALA A 410 -17.32 -20.98 -10.57
CA ALA A 410 -18.64 -20.40 -10.85
C ALA A 410 -19.72 -21.43 -11.23
N ALA A 411 -19.36 -22.57 -11.84
CA ALA A 411 -20.27 -23.69 -12.07
C ALA A 411 -20.64 -24.40 -10.75
N GLU A 412 -19.80 -24.30 -9.72
CA GLU A 412 -20.19 -24.64 -8.35
C GLU A 412 -21.11 -23.59 -7.71
N GLU A 413 -21.12 -22.32 -8.15
CA GLU A 413 -22.02 -21.28 -7.65
C GLU A 413 -23.42 -21.31 -8.30
N GLU A 414 -23.55 -21.56 -9.61
CA GLU A 414 -24.87 -21.59 -10.30
C GLU A 414 -25.75 -22.80 -9.91
N HIS A 415 -25.17 -23.89 -9.40
CA HIS A 415 -25.96 -25.02 -8.90
C HIS A 415 -26.57 -24.80 -7.51
N PHE A 416 -26.21 -23.70 -6.83
CA PHE A 416 -26.71 -23.33 -5.50
C PHE A 416 -27.86 -22.31 -5.52
N ASP A 417 -28.23 -21.77 -6.69
CA ASP A 417 -29.18 -20.64 -6.79
C ASP A 417 -30.66 -21.07 -6.90
N GLN A 418 -30.96 -22.34 -6.63
CA GLN A 418 -32.33 -22.81 -6.41
C GLN A 418 -32.42 -23.30 -4.98
N HIS A 419 -33.19 -22.57 -4.18
CA HIS A 419 -33.65 -22.80 -2.79
C HIS A 419 -33.25 -21.64 -1.88
N THR A 420 -34.03 -20.55 -1.95
CA THR A 420 -34.11 -19.57 -0.87
C THR A 420 -35.19 -20.04 0.11
N PRO A 421 -34.87 -20.53 1.33
CA PRO A 421 -35.87 -20.60 2.39
C PRO A 421 -36.01 -19.20 3.01
N GLY A 422 -37.24 -18.86 3.39
CA GLY A 422 -37.59 -17.57 3.98
C GLY A 422 -36.72 -17.19 5.17
N VAL A 423 -36.45 -15.89 5.27
CA VAL A 423 -35.89 -15.24 6.45
C VAL A 423 -36.88 -15.42 7.59
N ASP A 424 -36.59 -16.36 8.48
CA ASP A 424 -37.40 -16.64 9.66
C ASP A 424 -36.98 -15.75 10.84
N GLU A 425 -37.96 -15.41 11.65
CA GLU A 425 -38.05 -14.26 12.56
C GLU A 425 -36.94 -14.18 13.64
N THR A 426 -36.52 -12.94 13.94
CA THR A 426 -35.46 -12.57 14.90
C THR A 426 -36.01 -12.42 16.33
N MET A 427 -35.45 -13.18 17.27
CA MET A 427 -35.60 -12.90 18.71
C MET A 427 -34.43 -12.03 19.19
N PRO A 428 -34.69 -10.89 19.86
CA PRO A 428 -33.64 -10.04 20.42
C PRO A 428 -32.88 -10.76 21.56
N LEU A 429 -31.58 -10.45 21.70
CA LEU A 429 -30.78 -10.86 22.86
C LEU A 429 -31.46 -10.39 24.16
N PRO A 430 -31.46 -11.19 25.24
CA PRO A 430 -32.10 -10.80 26.49
C PRO A 430 -31.50 -9.50 27.04
N ALA A 431 -32.35 -8.57 27.46
CA ALA A 431 -31.96 -7.35 28.14
C ALA A 431 -31.51 -7.71 29.57
N VAL A 432 -30.22 -8.03 29.73
CA VAL A 432 -29.60 -8.38 31.02
C VAL A 432 -28.95 -7.13 31.60
N GLU A 433 -29.24 -6.81 32.86
CA GLU A 433 -28.53 -5.72 33.55
C GLU A 433 -27.03 -6.04 33.69
N PRO A 434 -26.13 -5.10 33.37
CA PRO A 434 -24.70 -5.35 33.45
C PRO A 434 -24.22 -5.50 34.89
N ALA A 435 -23.41 -6.53 35.14
CA ALA A 435 -22.70 -6.71 36.39
C ALA A 435 -21.66 -5.58 36.52
N ARG A 436 -21.91 -4.62 37.41
CA ARG A 436 -21.03 -3.43 37.55
C ARG A 436 -19.60 -3.77 37.99
N ASN A 437 -19.42 -4.87 38.72
CA ASN A 437 -18.12 -5.29 39.27
C ASN A 437 -17.49 -6.48 38.55
N GLY A 438 -18.19 -7.09 37.58
CA GLY A 438 -17.70 -8.24 36.82
C GLY A 438 -18.11 -8.22 35.36
N VAL A 439 -17.95 -9.33 34.64
CA VAL A 439 -18.25 -9.39 33.21
C VAL A 439 -19.60 -10.04 32.94
N THR A 440 -20.52 -9.28 32.35
CA THR A 440 -21.74 -9.84 31.76
C THR A 440 -21.42 -10.37 30.36
N ALA A 441 -21.40 -11.69 30.23
CA ALA A 441 -21.18 -12.42 29.00
C ALA A 441 -22.41 -13.28 28.71
N VAL A 442 -22.98 -13.17 27.50
CA VAL A 442 -24.17 -13.91 27.08
C VAL A 442 -23.90 -14.73 25.82
N PRO A 443 -24.59 -15.87 25.65
CA PRO A 443 -24.53 -16.64 24.41
C PRO A 443 -25.10 -15.84 23.22
N PHE A 444 -24.60 -16.11 22.02
CA PHE A 444 -25.06 -15.45 20.79
C PHE A 444 -25.10 -16.43 19.63
N ARG A 445 -25.86 -16.11 18.58
CA ARG A 445 -25.83 -16.87 17.32
C ARG A 445 -24.60 -16.45 16.52
N GLY A 446 -23.56 -17.25 16.58
CA GLY A 446 -22.33 -17.04 15.83
C GLY A 446 -22.49 -17.41 14.37
N TRP A 447 -21.77 -16.70 13.51
CA TRP A 447 -21.41 -17.20 12.18
C TRP A 447 -20.02 -17.79 12.23
N HIS A 448 -19.84 -18.96 11.63
CA HIS A 448 -18.56 -19.64 11.52
C HIS A 448 -18.37 -20.14 10.08
N ILE A 449 -17.13 -20.36 9.66
CA ILE A 449 -16.86 -20.87 8.32
C ILE A 449 -17.34 -22.31 8.21
N ALA A 450 -18.00 -22.65 7.11
CA ALA A 450 -18.42 -24.02 6.86
C ALA A 450 -17.19 -24.96 6.81
N PRO A 451 -17.19 -26.10 7.53
CA PRO A 451 -16.03 -26.99 7.58
C PRO A 451 -15.52 -27.46 6.21
N HIS A 452 -16.43 -27.67 5.25
CA HIS A 452 -16.08 -28.09 3.88
C HIS A 452 -15.45 -26.97 3.04
N GLN A 453 -15.61 -25.70 3.43
CA GLN A 453 -15.04 -24.53 2.75
C GLN A 453 -13.65 -24.18 3.26
N LEU A 454 -13.24 -24.72 4.42
CA LEU A 454 -11.91 -24.53 4.99
C LEU A 454 -10.77 -25.02 4.07
N GLY A 455 -11.02 -26.09 3.29
CA GLY A 455 -10.05 -26.58 2.31
C GLY A 455 -9.95 -25.72 1.05
N ARG A 456 -11.03 -25.04 0.65
CA ARG A 456 -11.12 -24.20 -0.56
C ARG A 456 -10.51 -22.82 -0.38
N LEU A 457 -10.58 -22.27 0.83
CA LEU A 457 -9.94 -20.99 1.18
C LEU A 457 -8.40 -21.06 1.21
N GLY A 458 -7.82 -22.22 0.84
CA GLY A 458 -6.40 -22.52 0.88
C GLY A 458 -5.90 -22.65 2.32
N THR A 459 -4.69 -23.19 2.50
CA THR A 459 -3.98 -23.25 3.81
C THR A 459 -3.62 -21.87 4.38
N ARG A 460 -4.29 -20.80 3.93
CA ARG A 460 -4.02 -19.39 4.22
C ARG A 460 -5.32 -18.65 4.47
N TYR A 461 -5.93 -18.92 5.63
CA TYR A 461 -7.12 -18.20 6.07
C TYR A 461 -6.74 -16.77 6.45
N ALA A 462 -6.89 -15.83 5.52
CA ALA A 462 -6.65 -14.42 5.75
C ALA A 462 -7.85 -13.64 5.19
N THR A 463 -8.62 -13.03 6.08
CA THR A 463 -9.85 -12.32 5.72
C THR A 463 -9.51 -11.03 4.95
N PRO A 464 -10.41 -10.54 4.09
CA PRO A 464 -10.19 -9.33 3.28
C PRO A 464 -9.81 -8.09 4.12
N TRP A 465 -10.39 -7.98 5.32
CA TRP A 465 -10.11 -6.88 6.27
C TRP A 465 -8.79 -7.06 7.04
N ASP A 466 -8.23 -8.27 7.11
CA ASP A 466 -6.92 -8.55 7.72
C ASP A 466 -5.76 -8.34 6.72
N ARG A 467 -5.98 -8.58 5.42
CA ARG A 467 -4.92 -8.53 4.39
C ARG A 467 -4.36 -7.14 4.07
N THR A 468 -5.07 -6.06 4.42
CA THR A 468 -4.67 -4.69 4.00
C THR A 468 -4.69 -3.66 5.13
N GLY A 469 -5.36 -3.93 6.26
CA GLY A 469 -5.55 -2.96 7.35
C GLY A 469 -6.16 -1.61 6.91
N GLN A 470 -6.70 -1.54 5.69
CA GLN A 470 -7.15 -0.32 4.99
C GLN A 470 -8.29 -0.58 4.00
N ALA A 471 -8.86 -1.78 3.96
CA ALA A 471 -10.00 -2.07 3.08
C ALA A 471 -11.15 -1.09 3.43
N PRO A 472 -11.71 -0.37 2.44
CA PRO A 472 -12.88 0.47 2.67
C PRO A 472 -14.01 -0.35 3.32
N ALA A 473 -14.70 0.21 4.31
CA ALA A 473 -15.77 -0.47 5.07
C ALA A 473 -16.80 -1.17 4.16
N ALA A 474 -17.19 -0.49 3.07
CA ALA A 474 -18.12 -1.02 2.08
C ALA A 474 -17.61 -2.27 1.33
N GLU A 475 -16.30 -2.41 1.14
CA GLU A 475 -15.73 -3.59 0.48
C GLU A 475 -15.77 -4.81 1.40
N ALA A 476 -15.32 -4.65 2.65
CA ALA A 476 -15.37 -5.71 3.64
C ALA A 476 -16.81 -6.18 3.91
N ALA A 477 -17.77 -5.24 3.99
CA ALA A 477 -19.19 -5.55 4.13
C ALA A 477 -19.76 -6.33 2.93
N ARG A 478 -19.39 -5.95 1.70
CA ARG A 478 -19.78 -6.71 0.50
C ARG A 478 -19.23 -8.13 0.50
N THR A 479 -17.97 -8.32 0.86
CA THR A 479 -17.39 -9.67 0.91
C THR A 479 -18.04 -10.52 1.99
N LEU A 480 -18.32 -9.95 3.15
CA LEU A 480 -19.01 -10.68 4.22
C LEU A 480 -20.41 -11.12 3.79
N ARG A 481 -21.19 -10.24 3.17
CA ARG A 481 -22.51 -10.59 2.61
C ARG A 481 -22.40 -11.69 1.56
N ALA A 482 -21.43 -11.60 0.66
CA ALA A 482 -21.18 -12.65 -0.33
C ALA A 482 -20.91 -14.01 0.35
N TRP A 483 -20.08 -14.05 1.41
CA TRP A 483 -19.81 -15.28 2.16
C TRP A 483 -21.01 -15.84 2.92
N GLN A 484 -21.91 -14.98 3.39
CA GLN A 484 -23.18 -15.39 3.99
C GLN A 484 -24.09 -16.02 2.93
N HIS A 485 -24.16 -15.44 1.73
CA HIS A 485 -24.99 -15.94 0.63
C HIS A 485 -24.45 -17.24 0.01
N SER A 486 -23.13 -17.38 -0.14
CA SER A 486 -22.50 -18.57 -0.73
C SER A 486 -22.48 -19.79 0.21
N GLY A 487 -22.98 -19.66 1.45
CA GLY A 487 -22.86 -20.69 2.48
C GLY A 487 -21.42 -20.89 2.98
N THR A 488 -20.48 -20.00 2.62
CA THR A 488 -19.12 -20.00 3.19
C THR A 488 -19.16 -19.73 4.68
N LEU A 489 -20.07 -18.86 5.14
CA LEU A 489 -20.41 -18.68 6.54
C LEU A 489 -21.72 -19.41 6.86
N VAL A 490 -21.70 -20.21 7.92
CA VAL A 490 -22.85 -20.91 8.48
C VAL A 490 -23.25 -20.19 9.77
N ARG A 491 -24.53 -19.86 9.89
CA ARG A 491 -25.11 -19.29 11.11
C ARG A 491 -25.61 -20.40 12.02
N ASP A 492 -25.27 -20.33 13.30
CA ASP A 492 -25.85 -21.23 14.29
C ASP A 492 -27.35 -20.95 14.48
N ARG A 493 -28.13 -22.04 14.62
CA ARG A 493 -29.58 -21.98 14.84
C ARG A 493 -29.95 -21.43 16.22
N GLU A 494 -29.18 -21.82 17.24
CA GLU A 494 -29.41 -21.43 18.62
C GLU A 494 -28.20 -20.70 19.20
N PRO A 495 -28.41 -19.71 20.09
CA PRO A 495 -27.32 -19.04 20.79
C PRO A 495 -26.43 -20.01 21.58
N ALA A 496 -25.12 -19.80 21.52
CA ALA A 496 -24.15 -20.56 22.29
C ALA A 496 -22.99 -19.67 22.78
N LEU A 497 -22.21 -20.20 23.72
CA LEU A 497 -20.84 -19.75 23.97
C LEU A 497 -19.90 -20.56 23.09
N TYR A 498 -18.72 -20.02 22.74
CA TYR A 498 -17.77 -20.77 21.93
C TYR A 498 -16.44 -20.92 22.63
N ALA A 499 -16.04 -22.16 22.91
CA ALA A 499 -14.67 -22.44 23.35
C ALA A 499 -13.72 -22.19 22.18
N TYR A 500 -12.63 -21.49 22.44
CA TYR A 500 -11.62 -21.12 21.47
C TYR A 500 -10.25 -21.56 21.95
N GLU A 501 -9.50 -22.21 21.08
CA GLU A 501 -8.12 -22.60 21.31
C GLU A 501 -7.24 -22.08 20.18
N GLN A 502 -6.06 -21.59 20.55
CA GLN A 502 -4.97 -21.30 19.64
C GLN A 502 -3.70 -21.98 20.15
N ILE A 503 -3.03 -22.74 19.29
CA ILE A 503 -1.73 -23.37 19.57
C ILE A 503 -0.75 -22.94 18.49
N GLY A 504 0.39 -22.37 18.86
CA GLY A 504 1.40 -22.02 17.86
C GLY A 504 2.73 -21.56 18.44
N PRO A 505 3.63 -21.04 17.57
CA PRO A 505 4.97 -20.60 17.97
C PRO A 505 4.97 -19.51 19.05
N ARG A 506 3.89 -18.73 19.11
CA ARG A 506 3.70 -17.64 20.08
C ARG A 506 3.14 -18.10 21.42
N GLY A 507 2.80 -19.38 21.56
CA GLY A 507 2.22 -19.97 22.77
C GLY A 507 0.80 -20.47 22.53
N THR A 508 0.18 -20.92 23.63
CA THR A 508 -1.20 -21.41 23.64
C THR A 508 -2.11 -20.37 24.27
N LEU A 509 -3.29 -20.16 23.69
CA LEU A 509 -4.36 -19.32 24.22
C LEU A 509 -5.65 -20.14 24.24
N ARG A 510 -6.37 -20.17 25.36
CA ARG A 510 -7.67 -20.82 25.49
C ARG A 510 -8.64 -19.85 26.17
N GLY A 511 -9.84 -19.73 25.64
CA GLY A 511 -10.85 -18.83 26.18
C GLY A 511 -12.24 -19.06 25.62
N ILE A 512 -13.22 -18.35 26.17
CA ILE A 512 -14.61 -18.39 25.73
C ILE A 512 -14.92 -17.14 24.91
N LEU A 513 -15.46 -17.31 23.72
CA LEU A 513 -16.08 -16.25 22.94
C LEU A 513 -17.53 -16.06 23.38
N ALA A 514 -17.88 -14.82 23.69
CA ALA A 514 -19.22 -14.44 24.13
C ALA A 514 -19.59 -13.04 23.63
N ALA A 515 -20.88 -12.71 23.67
CA ALA A 515 -21.33 -11.33 23.57
C ALA A 515 -21.16 -10.66 24.94
N VAL A 516 -20.26 -9.69 25.03
CA VAL A 516 -19.89 -9.03 26.29
C VAL A 516 -20.51 -7.64 26.36
N HIS A 517 -21.25 -7.36 27.44
CA HIS A 517 -21.91 -6.07 27.60
C HIS A 517 -20.87 -4.95 27.79
N LEU A 518 -21.00 -3.84 27.05
CA LEU A 518 -20.01 -2.76 26.97
C LEU A 518 -19.74 -2.03 28.30
N ASP A 519 -20.75 -2.00 29.18
CA ASP A 519 -20.72 -1.39 30.51
C ASP A 519 -20.42 -2.38 31.65
N SER A 520 -20.04 -3.62 31.31
CA SER A 520 -19.49 -4.56 32.30
C SER A 520 -18.19 -4.04 32.93
N GLY A 521 -17.70 -4.71 33.97
CA GLY A 521 -16.39 -4.52 34.62
C GLY A 521 -15.20 -4.80 33.69
N LEU A 522 -15.06 -4.02 32.61
CA LEU A 522 -14.00 -4.07 31.62
C LEU A 522 -12.97 -2.98 31.87
N LEU A 523 -11.81 -3.39 32.38
CA LEU A 523 -10.74 -2.50 32.81
C LEU A 523 -9.80 -2.19 31.64
N ALA A 524 -9.72 -0.91 31.24
CA ALA A 524 -8.82 -0.44 30.20
C ALA A 524 -7.53 0.11 30.80
N HIS A 525 -6.38 -0.25 30.23
CA HIS A 525 -5.05 0.19 30.68
C HIS A 525 -4.29 1.08 29.67
N GLU A 526 -4.91 1.41 28.53
CA GLU A 526 -4.34 2.24 27.45
C GLU A 526 -5.40 3.19 26.86
N ASP A 527 -4.96 4.34 26.35
CA ASP A 527 -5.78 5.29 25.59
C ASP A 527 -6.04 4.84 24.15
N SER A 528 -7.20 5.23 23.63
CA SER A 528 -7.62 4.93 22.26
C SER A 528 -7.45 6.16 21.36
N VAL A 529 -7.06 5.94 20.09
CA VAL A 529 -6.86 7.02 19.11
C VAL A 529 -8.17 7.31 18.35
N PRO A 530 -8.69 8.56 18.37
CA PRO A 530 -9.98 8.92 17.77
C PRO A 530 -10.15 8.49 16.30
N GLU A 531 -9.16 8.71 15.44
CA GLU A 531 -9.29 8.39 14.01
C GLU A 531 -9.39 6.88 13.74
N GLN A 532 -8.78 6.04 14.58
CA GLN A 532 -8.90 4.57 14.46
C GLN A 532 -10.25 4.07 14.96
N ILE A 533 -10.86 4.78 15.91
CA ILE A 533 -12.19 4.46 16.42
C ILE A 533 -13.23 4.63 15.31
N SER A 534 -13.23 5.78 14.62
CA SER A 534 -14.23 6.06 13.57
C SER A 534 -14.17 5.04 12.43
N GLY A 535 -12.98 4.72 11.91
CA GLY A 535 -12.87 3.73 10.82
C GLY A 535 -13.32 2.32 11.20
N ILE A 536 -13.13 1.91 12.46
CA ILE A 536 -13.63 0.62 12.96
C ILE A 536 -15.15 0.67 13.15
N ALA A 537 -15.70 1.80 13.62
CA ALA A 537 -17.13 1.99 13.78
C ALA A 537 -17.86 1.95 12.42
N ASP A 538 -17.32 2.64 11.40
CA ASP A 538 -17.85 2.60 10.03
C ASP A 538 -17.88 1.17 9.49
N LEU A 539 -16.81 0.40 9.72
CA LEU A 539 -16.74 -1.00 9.30
C LEU A 539 -17.77 -1.88 10.03
N MET A 540 -17.94 -1.72 11.34
CA MET A 540 -18.94 -2.44 12.13
C MET A 540 -20.36 -2.09 11.68
N HIS A 541 -20.63 -0.82 11.39
CA HIS A 541 -21.92 -0.33 10.92
C HIS A 541 -22.27 -0.89 9.54
N GLU A 542 -21.38 -0.71 8.55
CA GLU A 542 -21.60 -1.13 7.16
C GLU A 542 -21.74 -2.66 7.00
N ALA A 543 -20.97 -3.42 7.79
CA ALA A 543 -20.99 -4.87 7.78
C ALA A 543 -22.06 -5.48 8.70
N ALA A 544 -22.70 -4.67 9.55
CA ALA A 544 -23.64 -5.10 10.58
C ALA A 544 -23.12 -6.26 11.46
N VAL A 545 -21.81 -6.30 11.74
CA VAL A 545 -21.17 -7.36 12.54
C VAL A 545 -20.02 -6.84 13.40
N ASN A 546 -19.71 -7.58 14.47
CA ASN A 546 -18.38 -7.54 15.09
C ASN A 546 -17.49 -8.58 14.40
N LEU A 547 -16.47 -8.08 13.67
CA LEU A 547 -15.56 -8.92 12.89
C LEU A 547 -14.52 -9.65 13.75
N ASP A 548 -14.04 -8.97 14.81
CA ASP A 548 -12.94 -9.47 15.63
C ASP A 548 -13.26 -9.33 17.13
N PRO A 549 -12.95 -10.34 17.95
CA PRO A 549 -13.19 -10.29 19.39
C PRO A 549 -12.25 -9.31 20.09
N ILE A 550 -12.72 -8.56 21.09
CA ILE A 550 -11.82 -7.95 22.08
C ILE A 550 -11.20 -9.04 22.96
N LEU A 551 -9.89 -9.00 23.20
CA LEU A 551 -9.22 -9.99 24.04
C LEU A 551 -9.28 -9.53 25.50
N LEU A 552 -9.92 -10.34 26.34
CA LEU A 552 -10.18 -10.05 27.74
C LEU A 552 -9.47 -11.08 28.62
N GLY A 553 -8.74 -10.61 29.62
CA GLY A 553 -8.13 -11.46 30.64
C GLY A 553 -8.86 -11.32 31.97
N PHE A 554 -9.26 -12.43 32.58
CA PHE A 554 -9.80 -12.46 33.94
C PHE A 554 -9.04 -13.49 34.80
N SER A 555 -9.26 -13.48 36.11
CA SER A 555 -8.70 -14.50 37.02
C SER A 555 -9.84 -15.23 37.69
N GLY A 556 -10.05 -16.47 37.26
CA GLY A 556 -11.15 -17.33 37.69
C GLY A 556 -10.86 -18.10 38.98
N ASP A 557 -11.89 -18.78 39.50
CA ASP A 557 -11.72 -19.92 40.41
C ASP A 557 -11.36 -21.21 39.64
N GLY A 558 -11.56 -21.22 38.32
CA GLY A 558 -11.15 -22.28 37.41
C GLY A 558 -12.32 -23.01 36.76
N ARG A 559 -13.58 -22.76 37.16
CA ARG A 559 -14.76 -23.41 36.57
C ARG A 559 -14.85 -23.24 35.07
N THR A 560 -14.69 -22.03 34.57
CA THR A 560 -14.66 -21.72 33.12
C THR A 560 -13.55 -22.50 32.41
N SER A 561 -12.38 -22.62 33.04
CA SER A 561 -11.24 -23.37 32.49
C SER A 561 -11.50 -24.87 32.45
N GLU A 562 -12.23 -25.44 33.41
CA GLU A 562 -12.64 -26.85 33.42
C GLU A 562 -13.68 -27.15 32.34
N HIS A 563 -14.66 -26.25 32.15
CA HIS A 563 -15.62 -26.34 31.05
C HIS A 563 -14.94 -26.25 29.68
N LEU A 564 -13.98 -25.34 29.52
CA LEU A 564 -13.14 -25.24 28.33
C LEU A 564 -12.39 -26.55 28.08
N GLN A 565 -11.76 -27.13 29.10
CA GLN A 565 -11.03 -28.38 28.97
C GLN A 565 -11.94 -29.52 28.50
N ARG A 566 -13.14 -29.64 29.08
CA ARG A 566 -14.15 -30.63 28.65
C ARG A 566 -14.59 -30.41 27.21
N ALA A 567 -14.85 -29.17 26.81
CA ALA A 567 -15.22 -28.84 25.43
C ALA A 567 -14.12 -29.23 24.44
N THR A 568 -12.85 -28.96 24.76
CA THR A 568 -11.71 -29.31 23.88
C THR A 568 -11.43 -30.81 23.74
N ALA A 569 -12.06 -31.66 24.54
CA ALA A 569 -11.97 -33.12 24.39
C ALA A 569 -12.86 -33.66 23.27
N LEU A 570 -13.81 -32.86 22.79
CA LEU A 570 -14.68 -33.18 21.66
C LEU A 570 -14.05 -32.72 20.33
N PRO A 571 -14.53 -33.21 19.17
CA PRO A 571 -14.13 -32.68 17.87
C PRO A 571 -14.51 -31.18 17.73
N PRO A 572 -13.63 -30.32 17.19
CA PRO A 572 -13.95 -28.91 16.96
C PRO A 572 -14.97 -28.75 15.84
N VAL A 573 -15.81 -27.71 15.96
CA VAL A 573 -16.73 -27.30 14.88
C VAL A 573 -16.01 -26.54 13.76
N SER A 574 -14.84 -25.96 14.07
CA SER A 574 -13.98 -25.29 13.10
C SER A 574 -12.51 -25.42 13.50
N GLU A 575 -11.64 -25.72 12.55
CA GLU A 575 -10.19 -25.83 12.74
C GLU A 575 -9.45 -25.14 11.57
N VAL A 576 -8.53 -24.23 11.88
CA VAL A 576 -7.84 -23.40 10.90
C VAL A 576 -6.35 -23.29 11.23
N LEU A 577 -5.48 -23.55 10.26
CA LEU A 577 -4.05 -23.23 10.36
C LEU A 577 -3.77 -21.87 9.70
N ALA A 578 -3.33 -20.90 10.50
CA ALA A 578 -3.01 -19.55 10.05
C ALA A 578 -1.60 -19.44 9.44
N ASP A 579 -1.38 -18.40 8.63
CA ASP A 579 -0.09 -18.12 7.96
C ASP A 579 1.09 -17.93 8.91
N ASP A 580 0.82 -17.56 10.17
CA ASP A 580 1.84 -17.40 11.22
C ASP A 580 2.20 -18.73 11.91
N GLY A 581 1.63 -19.85 11.45
CA GLY A 581 1.81 -21.19 11.99
C GLY A 581 0.97 -21.48 13.23
N GLY A 582 0.04 -20.60 13.60
CA GLY A 582 -0.95 -20.83 14.66
C GLY A 582 -2.09 -21.74 14.19
N LEU A 583 -2.34 -22.82 14.92
CA LEU A 583 -3.54 -23.65 14.78
C LEU A 583 -4.65 -23.08 15.68
N HIS A 584 -5.81 -22.81 15.09
CA HIS A 584 -6.96 -22.21 15.72
C HIS A 584 -8.14 -23.17 15.68
N ARG A 585 -8.83 -23.35 16.81
CA ARG A 585 -9.94 -24.30 16.95
C ARG A 585 -11.09 -23.68 17.71
N VAL A 586 -12.31 -24.03 17.32
CA VAL A 586 -13.54 -23.54 17.93
C VAL A 586 -14.46 -24.72 18.25
N TRP A 587 -15.10 -24.70 19.41
CA TRP A 587 -16.16 -25.63 19.81
C TRP A 587 -17.39 -24.84 20.28
N ARG A 588 -18.57 -25.35 19.97
CA ARG A 588 -19.83 -24.78 20.42
C ARG A 588 -20.21 -25.34 21.79
N VAL A 589 -20.46 -24.47 22.76
CA VAL A 589 -20.91 -24.81 24.11
C VAL A 589 -22.39 -24.45 24.22
N SER A 590 -23.25 -25.46 24.05
CA SER A 590 -24.71 -25.28 23.94
C SER A 590 -25.48 -25.64 25.21
N ASP A 591 -24.84 -26.35 26.14
CA ASP A 591 -25.42 -26.76 27.41
C ASP A 591 -25.71 -25.53 28.29
N ARG A 592 -26.98 -25.35 28.69
CA ARG A 592 -27.46 -24.20 29.45
C ARG A 592 -26.83 -24.13 30.84
N ASP A 593 -26.70 -25.25 31.54
CA ASP A 593 -26.13 -25.29 32.88
C ASP A 593 -24.65 -24.89 32.84
N VAL A 594 -23.93 -25.32 31.79
CA VAL A 594 -22.54 -24.91 31.54
C VAL A 594 -22.45 -23.42 31.23
N GLN A 595 -23.35 -22.90 30.38
CA GLN A 595 -23.37 -21.47 30.04
C GLN A 595 -23.62 -20.60 31.28
N ASP A 596 -24.58 -21.00 32.13
CA ASP A 596 -24.95 -20.28 33.34
C ASP A 596 -23.84 -20.33 34.39
N ASP A 597 -23.15 -21.45 34.55
CA ASP A 597 -21.99 -21.56 35.46
C ASP A 597 -20.81 -20.68 35.02
N ILE A 598 -20.51 -20.65 33.71
CA ILE A 598 -19.50 -19.73 33.13
C ILE A 598 -19.92 -18.28 33.35
N ALA A 599 -21.17 -17.92 33.04
CA ALA A 599 -21.68 -16.57 33.21
C ALA A 599 -21.65 -16.13 34.68
N GLY A 600 -22.02 -17.02 35.61
CA GLY A 600 -21.98 -16.77 37.05
C GLY A 600 -20.56 -16.56 37.58
N GLU A 601 -19.57 -17.30 37.05
CA GLU A 601 -18.17 -17.04 37.38
C GLU A 601 -17.74 -15.64 36.86
N LEU A 602 -18.02 -15.33 35.59
CA LEU A 602 -17.62 -14.07 34.98
C LEU A 602 -18.28 -12.85 35.63
N ALA A 603 -19.56 -12.95 36.02
CA ALA A 603 -20.32 -11.85 36.63
C ALA A 603 -19.72 -11.33 37.96
N ALA A 604 -18.95 -12.14 38.66
CA ALA A 604 -18.28 -11.75 39.91
C ALA A 604 -16.87 -11.18 39.72
N ARG A 605 -16.36 -11.13 38.48
CA ARG A 605 -14.93 -10.90 38.20
C ARG A 605 -14.74 -9.87 37.10
N ALA A 606 -14.01 -8.80 37.39
CA ALA A 606 -13.62 -7.84 36.36
C ALA A 606 -12.61 -8.48 35.39
N ALA A 607 -12.66 -8.06 34.13
CA ALA A 607 -11.69 -8.45 33.11
C ALA A 607 -10.91 -7.25 32.59
N PHE A 608 -9.60 -7.40 32.42
CA PHE A 608 -8.79 -6.39 31.77
C PHE A 608 -8.80 -6.59 30.25
N ILE A 609 -8.79 -5.49 29.52
CA ILE A 609 -8.71 -5.51 28.06
C ILE A 609 -7.26 -5.72 27.67
N ALA A 610 -6.89 -6.94 27.29
CA ALA A 610 -5.53 -7.24 26.82
C ALA A 610 -5.27 -6.65 25.42
N ASP A 611 -6.27 -6.71 24.54
CA ASP A 611 -6.20 -6.13 23.19
C ASP A 611 -7.61 -5.80 22.68
N GLY A 612 -7.76 -4.73 21.90
CA GLY A 612 -9.05 -4.31 21.35
C GLY A 612 -9.66 -3.05 21.98
N HIS A 613 -8.87 -2.18 22.61
CA HIS A 613 -9.33 -0.89 23.17
C HIS A 613 -10.02 -0.02 22.12
N HIS A 614 -9.50 0.02 20.88
CA HIS A 614 -10.14 0.72 19.77
C HIS A 614 -11.47 0.09 19.34
N ARG A 615 -11.56 -1.26 19.35
CA ARG A 615 -12.79 -2.00 19.02
C ARG A 615 -13.89 -1.76 20.06
N ARG A 616 -13.54 -1.79 21.35
CA ARG A 616 -14.49 -1.42 22.42
C ARG A 616 -14.96 0.03 22.29
N ALA A 617 -14.03 0.96 22.04
CA ALA A 617 -14.37 2.37 21.87
C ALA A 617 -15.27 2.61 20.65
N ALA A 618 -15.03 1.90 19.54
CA ALA A 618 -15.85 1.94 18.33
C ALA A 618 -17.25 1.38 18.58
N ALA A 619 -17.37 0.23 19.25
CA ALA A 619 -18.66 -0.32 19.65
C ALA A 619 -19.45 0.63 20.56
N ARG A 620 -18.78 1.33 21.51
CA ARG A 620 -19.43 2.38 22.33
C ARG A 620 -19.85 3.61 21.52
N GLN A 621 -19.10 3.97 20.48
CA GLN A 621 -19.49 5.05 19.57
C GLN A 621 -20.75 4.64 18.79
N LEU A 622 -20.73 3.48 18.17
CA LEU A 622 -21.85 2.95 17.40
C LEU A 622 -23.12 2.81 18.26
N ARG A 623 -23.00 2.33 19.50
CA ARG A 623 -24.12 2.32 20.45
C ARG A 623 -24.74 3.70 20.65
N ARG A 624 -23.91 4.75 20.83
CA ARG A 624 -24.42 6.12 21.01
C ARG A 624 -25.17 6.60 19.78
N GLU A 625 -24.72 6.21 18.59
CA GLU A 625 -25.38 6.55 17.32
C GLU A 625 -26.75 5.86 17.22
N TYR A 626 -26.86 4.57 17.54
CA TYR A 626 -28.15 3.86 17.59
C TYR A 626 -29.13 4.45 18.61
N TYR A 627 -28.66 4.77 19.82
CA TYR A 627 -29.50 5.43 20.83
C TYR A 627 -29.92 6.84 20.38
N ALA A 628 -29.07 7.58 19.67
CA ALA A 628 -29.41 8.90 19.14
C ALA A 628 -30.47 8.84 18.03
N THR A 629 -30.55 7.73 17.28
CA THR A 629 -31.62 7.49 16.30
C THR A 629 -32.91 6.94 16.92
N GLY A 630 -33.00 6.86 18.25
CA GLY A 630 -34.17 6.36 18.98
C GLY A 630 -34.22 4.83 19.12
N SER A 631 -33.17 4.11 18.73
CA SER A 631 -33.06 2.67 18.97
C SER A 631 -32.74 2.45 20.45
N GLY A 632 -33.62 1.75 21.19
CA GLY A 632 -33.44 1.45 22.61
C GLY A 632 -32.33 0.41 22.90
N PRO A 633 -32.40 -0.32 24.02
CA PRO A 633 -31.49 -1.43 24.28
C PRO A 633 -31.55 -2.50 23.17
N GLY A 634 -30.40 -3.06 22.79
CA GLY A 634 -30.32 -4.00 21.67
C GLY A 634 -28.94 -4.64 21.49
N PRO A 635 -28.70 -5.33 20.34
CA PRO A 635 -27.43 -6.03 20.11
C PRO A 635 -26.20 -5.12 20.22
N TRP A 636 -26.33 -3.84 19.85
CA TRP A 636 -25.27 -2.82 19.95
C TRP A 636 -24.80 -2.52 21.38
N ASP A 637 -25.48 -3.00 22.42
CA ASP A 637 -25.02 -2.93 23.81
C ASP A 637 -23.89 -3.93 24.12
N TYR A 638 -23.67 -4.88 23.22
CA TYR A 638 -22.69 -5.96 23.35
C TYR A 638 -21.61 -5.89 22.27
N VAL A 639 -20.41 -6.35 22.62
CA VAL A 639 -19.29 -6.55 21.70
C VAL A 639 -18.80 -7.99 21.78
N LEU A 640 -18.37 -8.56 20.66
CA LEU A 640 -17.71 -9.86 20.66
C LEU A 640 -16.43 -9.80 21.51
N GLY A 641 -16.31 -10.67 22.52
CA GLY A 641 -15.15 -10.75 23.40
C GLY A 641 -14.65 -12.18 23.57
N LEU A 642 -13.32 -12.35 23.60
CA LEU A 642 -12.65 -13.59 23.96
C LEU A 642 -12.13 -13.49 25.40
N LEU A 643 -12.78 -14.20 26.32
CA LEU A 643 -12.46 -14.23 27.74
C LEU A 643 -11.48 -15.36 28.06
N VAL A 644 -10.33 -15.01 28.61
CA VAL A 644 -9.24 -15.94 28.93
C VAL A 644 -8.95 -15.88 30.42
N ASP A 645 -9.00 -17.03 31.06
CA ASP A 645 -8.53 -17.18 32.43
C ASP A 645 -7.00 -17.15 32.44
N VAL A 646 -6.43 -16.00 32.82
CA VAL A 646 -4.98 -15.80 32.74
C VAL A 646 -4.20 -16.50 33.85
N ALA A 647 -4.88 -17.02 34.88
CA ALA A 647 -4.26 -17.86 35.89
C ALA A 647 -3.95 -19.26 35.34
N ARG A 648 -4.79 -19.75 34.43
CA ARG A 648 -4.64 -21.08 33.79
C ARG A 648 -3.93 -21.01 32.45
N THR A 649 -4.21 -19.98 31.65
CA THR A 649 -3.57 -19.74 30.35
C THR A 649 -2.92 -18.36 30.32
N PRO A 650 -1.71 -18.20 30.90
CA PRO A 650 -1.07 -16.90 31.00
C PRO A 650 -0.78 -16.28 29.63
N MET A 651 -1.26 -15.08 29.39
CA MET A 651 -0.91 -14.32 28.18
C MET A 651 0.53 -13.81 28.26
N ARG A 652 1.26 -13.89 27.14
CA ARG A 652 2.64 -13.39 27.05
C ARG A 652 2.64 -11.90 26.78
N LEU A 653 3.39 -11.17 27.61
CA LEU A 653 3.66 -9.75 27.44
C LEU A 653 4.99 -9.57 26.71
N ALA A 654 4.94 -8.97 25.53
CA ALA A 654 6.11 -8.59 24.77
C ALA A 654 6.45 -7.11 24.98
N PRO A 655 7.75 -6.75 25.03
CA PRO A 655 8.17 -5.36 25.16
C PRO A 655 7.86 -4.58 23.89
N VAL A 656 7.62 -3.28 24.06
CA VAL A 656 7.51 -2.33 22.95
C VAL A 656 8.66 -1.33 23.08
N HIS A 657 9.63 -1.44 22.19
CA HIS A 657 10.82 -0.60 22.18
C HIS A 657 10.52 0.77 21.57
N ARG A 658 11.35 1.77 21.92
CA ARG A 658 11.27 3.13 21.34
C ARG A 658 12.43 3.34 20.38
N VAL A 659 12.15 4.00 19.27
CA VAL A 659 13.15 4.49 18.31
C VAL A 659 12.95 5.99 18.21
N LEU A 660 14.01 6.74 18.46
CA LEU A 660 14.07 8.19 18.54
C LEU A 660 15.08 8.67 17.48
N PRO A 661 14.66 8.84 16.21
CA PRO A 661 15.57 9.08 15.09
C PRO A 661 16.29 10.42 15.18
N HIS A 662 15.65 11.41 15.80
CA HIS A 662 16.12 12.80 15.84
C HIS A 662 16.85 13.17 17.14
N VAL A 663 17.04 12.22 18.05
CA VAL A 663 17.73 12.44 19.32
C VAL A 663 19.22 12.21 19.12
N ASP A 664 20.05 13.22 19.43
CA ASP A 664 21.50 13.07 19.44
C ASP A 664 21.91 12.05 20.52
N PRO A 665 22.52 10.91 20.14
CA PRO A 665 22.90 9.87 21.10
C PRO A 665 23.89 10.35 22.16
N ARG A 666 24.81 11.27 21.83
CA ARG A 666 25.81 11.74 22.79
C ARG A 666 25.14 12.58 23.88
N ALA A 667 24.41 13.62 23.50
CA ALA A 667 23.65 14.45 24.44
C ALA A 667 22.65 13.63 25.25
N ALA A 668 21.98 12.65 24.63
CA ALA A 668 21.02 11.80 25.31
C ALA A 668 21.66 10.87 26.35
N LEU A 669 22.83 10.31 26.06
CA LEU A 669 23.59 9.50 27.02
C LEU A 669 24.13 10.34 28.17
N GLU A 670 24.63 11.54 27.89
CA GLU A 670 25.08 12.48 28.92
C GLU A 670 23.92 12.87 29.86
N ALA A 671 22.76 13.22 29.30
CA ALA A 671 21.57 13.51 30.09
C ALA A 671 21.09 12.29 30.89
N ALA A 672 21.05 11.10 30.27
CA ALA A 672 20.66 9.87 30.93
C ALA A 672 21.59 9.48 32.10
N SER A 673 22.89 9.82 32.00
CA SER A 673 23.86 9.56 33.07
C SER A 673 23.60 10.30 34.38
N ARG A 674 22.76 11.35 34.35
CA ARG A 674 22.32 12.07 35.55
C ARG A 674 21.32 11.26 36.39
N ALA A 675 20.50 10.45 35.72
CA ALA A 675 19.42 9.68 36.35
C ALA A 675 19.72 8.18 36.44
N PHE A 676 20.63 7.64 35.63
CA PHE A 676 20.95 6.21 35.57
C PHE A 676 22.46 5.98 35.53
N ARG A 677 22.91 4.85 36.10
CA ARG A 677 24.26 4.34 35.87
C ARG A 677 24.35 3.79 34.44
N ILE A 678 25.22 4.38 33.63
CA ILE A 678 25.43 3.98 32.24
C ILE A 678 26.67 3.08 32.13
N GLN A 679 26.51 1.90 31.53
CA GLN A 679 27.60 0.93 31.32
C GLN A 679 27.63 0.44 29.87
N PRO A 680 28.79 0.47 29.17
CA PRO A 680 28.90 -0.09 27.83
C PRO A 680 28.63 -1.59 27.82
N LEU A 681 27.85 -2.07 26.85
CA LEU A 681 27.59 -3.49 26.64
C LEU A 681 28.46 -4.05 25.51
N ARG A 682 28.98 -5.26 25.73
CA ARG A 682 29.64 -6.08 24.69
C ARG A 682 28.66 -7.14 24.17
N GLY A 683 28.98 -7.76 23.03
CA GLY A 683 28.16 -8.81 22.42
C GLY A 683 27.06 -8.28 21.50
N GLU A 684 26.06 -9.11 21.23
CA GLU A 684 24.95 -8.82 20.32
C GLU A 684 23.61 -8.68 21.06
N LEU A 685 22.53 -8.53 20.29
CA LEU A 685 21.19 -8.30 20.80
C LEU A 685 20.68 -9.38 21.79
N PRO A 686 20.95 -10.69 21.60
CA PRO A 686 20.53 -11.70 22.57
C PRO A 686 21.14 -11.47 23.96
N GLU A 687 22.44 -11.16 24.04
CA GLU A 687 23.14 -10.88 25.30
C GLU A 687 22.61 -9.60 25.94
N TRP A 688 22.42 -8.53 25.15
CA TRP A 688 21.85 -7.28 25.67
C TRP A 688 20.44 -7.47 26.23
N SER A 689 19.63 -8.29 25.55
CA SER A 689 18.26 -8.59 25.99
C SER A 689 18.24 -9.43 27.26
N ALA A 690 19.20 -10.36 27.43
CA ALA A 690 19.34 -11.16 28.64
C ALA A 690 19.73 -10.29 29.84
N LEU A 691 20.72 -9.40 29.67
CA LEU A 691 21.17 -8.46 30.71
C LEU A 691 20.06 -7.46 31.10
N LEU A 692 19.33 -6.93 30.11
CA LEU A 692 18.17 -6.08 30.37
C LEU A 692 17.14 -6.79 31.25
N LYS A 693 16.80 -8.04 30.93
CA LYS A 693 15.85 -8.85 31.72
C LYS A 693 16.35 -9.10 33.14
N GLN A 694 17.65 -9.30 33.33
CA GLN A 694 18.23 -9.49 34.66
C GLN A 694 18.07 -8.24 35.52
N HIS A 695 18.46 -7.06 35.00
CA HIS A 695 18.39 -5.81 35.76
C HIS A 695 16.98 -5.28 35.94
N ALA A 696 16.09 -5.50 34.97
CA ALA A 696 14.69 -5.13 35.05
C ALA A 696 13.96 -5.77 36.26
N ARG A 697 14.45 -6.91 36.79
CA ARG A 697 13.90 -7.54 38.00
C ARG A 697 14.16 -6.76 39.29
N THR A 698 15.22 -5.95 39.32
CA THR A 698 15.63 -5.19 40.51
C THR A 698 15.16 -3.74 40.49
N GLY A 699 14.72 -3.24 39.34
CA GLY A 699 14.24 -1.86 39.18
C GLY A 699 14.29 -1.39 37.73
N PRO A 700 13.89 -0.13 37.46
CA PRO A 700 13.88 0.43 36.10
C PRO A 700 15.25 0.32 35.39
N ALA A 701 15.26 -0.36 34.24
CA ALA A 701 16.45 -0.55 33.43
C ALA A 701 16.12 -0.52 31.94
N PHE A 702 17.07 -0.05 31.13
CA PHE A 702 16.93 0.11 29.69
C PHE A 702 18.25 -0.21 28.97
N VAL A 703 18.17 -0.68 27.72
CA VAL A 703 19.33 -0.71 26.83
C VAL A 703 19.21 0.41 25.82
N LEU A 704 20.15 1.35 25.89
CA LEU A 704 20.31 2.48 25.02
C LEU A 704 21.20 2.06 23.84
N VAL A 705 20.57 1.83 22.70
CA VAL A 705 21.25 1.43 21.46
C VAL A 705 21.54 2.68 20.64
N THR A 706 22.80 2.84 20.29
CA THR A 706 23.33 3.91 19.43
C THR A 706 23.87 3.30 18.13
N PRO A 707 24.25 4.13 17.13
CA PRO A 707 24.85 3.62 15.90
C PRO A 707 26.16 2.85 16.13
N THR A 708 26.91 3.20 17.19
CA THR A 708 28.25 2.68 17.46
C THR A 708 28.27 1.54 18.49
N GLY A 709 27.17 1.28 19.19
CA GLY A 709 27.12 0.27 20.23
C GLY A 709 25.87 0.36 21.11
N ALA A 710 25.81 -0.47 22.14
CA ALA A 710 24.73 -0.46 23.13
C ALA A 710 25.28 -0.18 24.53
N LEU A 711 24.50 0.53 25.32
CA LEU A 711 24.80 0.81 26.73
C LEU A 711 23.61 0.41 27.59
N LEU A 712 23.87 -0.15 28.75
CA LEU A 712 22.88 -0.43 29.77
C LEU A 712 22.72 0.83 30.63
N ALA A 713 21.48 1.29 30.76
CA ALA A 713 21.06 2.24 31.78
C ALA A 713 20.35 1.46 32.90
N SER A 714 20.94 1.43 34.09
CA SER A 714 20.40 0.71 35.25
C SER A 714 20.68 1.49 36.54
N ALA A 715 20.22 0.97 37.69
CA ALA A 715 20.40 1.59 39.01
C ALA A 715 20.00 3.08 39.02
N PRO A 716 18.69 3.38 38.84
CA PRO A 716 18.22 4.76 38.79
C PRO A 716 18.49 5.52 40.10
N ASN A 717 18.77 6.82 39.98
CA ASN A 717 18.82 7.73 41.12
C ASN A 717 17.39 7.97 41.65
N GLN A 718 17.09 7.41 42.82
CA GLN A 718 15.73 7.44 43.40
C GLN A 718 15.20 8.85 43.61
N GLN A 719 16.03 9.79 44.05
CA GLN A 719 15.59 11.17 44.30
C GLN A 719 15.11 11.88 43.02
N LEU A 720 15.78 11.61 41.89
CA LEU A 720 15.36 12.15 40.58
C LEU A 720 14.09 11.48 40.07
N LEU A 721 13.96 10.16 40.26
CA LEU A 721 12.74 9.43 39.91
C LEU A 721 11.54 9.94 40.72
N ASP A 722 11.70 10.11 42.03
CA ASP A 722 10.63 10.60 42.91
C ASP A 722 10.16 12.00 42.51
N THR A 723 11.09 12.87 42.09
CA THR A 723 10.77 14.22 41.60
C THR A 723 10.01 14.17 40.27
N SER A 724 10.53 13.44 39.28
CA SER A 724 9.89 13.30 37.96
C SER A 724 8.54 12.59 38.01
N LEU A 725 8.34 11.73 39.01
CA LEU A 725 7.15 10.88 39.15
C LEU A 725 6.22 11.33 40.28
N GLU A 726 6.43 12.51 40.87
CA GLU A 726 5.65 13.04 41.99
C GLU A 726 4.14 13.04 41.69
N ASN A 727 3.79 13.47 40.46
CA ASN A 727 2.41 13.55 39.98
C ASN A 727 1.86 12.23 39.42
N PHE A 728 2.66 11.17 39.38
CA PHE A 728 2.22 9.86 38.91
C PHE A 728 1.65 9.02 40.07
N PRO A 729 0.56 8.26 39.88
CA PRO A 729 0.04 7.36 40.90
C PRO A 729 1.06 6.30 41.32
N PRO A 730 1.14 5.91 42.61
CA PRO A 730 2.12 4.94 43.12
C PRO A 730 2.15 3.62 42.34
N ALA A 731 0.98 3.16 41.88
CA ALA A 731 0.82 1.92 41.13
C ALA A 731 1.62 1.85 39.82
N ILE A 732 2.02 2.98 39.23
CA ILE A 732 2.73 3.01 37.94
C ILE A 732 4.14 3.59 38.01
N ARG A 733 4.61 4.05 39.18
CA ARG A 733 5.91 4.72 39.33
C ARG A 733 7.11 3.81 39.01
N ASN A 734 6.99 2.51 39.27
CA ASN A 734 8.05 1.54 39.01
C ASN A 734 7.93 0.85 37.64
N VAL A 735 6.90 1.17 36.86
CA VAL A 735 6.67 0.54 35.56
C VAL A 735 7.67 1.11 34.54
N HIS A 736 8.44 0.22 33.90
CA HIS A 736 9.51 0.61 32.97
C HIS A 736 9.06 1.58 31.88
N SER A 737 7.88 1.39 31.30
CA SER A 737 7.37 2.29 30.25
C SER A 737 6.98 3.67 30.78
N THR A 738 6.48 3.76 32.02
CA THR A 738 6.20 5.02 32.71
C THR A 738 7.50 5.77 32.98
N VAL A 739 8.49 5.10 33.58
CA VAL A 739 9.81 5.70 33.86
C VAL A 739 10.50 6.16 32.57
N LEU A 740 10.43 5.35 31.51
CA LEU A 740 10.96 5.72 30.20
C LEU A 740 10.34 7.02 29.67
N HIS A 741 9.01 7.12 29.70
CA HIS A 741 8.32 8.28 29.15
C HIS A 741 8.47 9.52 30.03
N ALA A 742 8.24 9.40 31.34
CA ALA A 742 8.34 10.52 32.26
C ALA A 742 9.78 11.03 32.39
N VAL A 743 10.73 10.15 32.72
CA VAL A 743 12.09 10.55 33.08
C VAL A 743 12.97 10.74 31.85
N LEU A 744 13.11 9.72 31.01
CA LEU A 744 14.05 9.78 29.89
C LEU A 744 13.51 10.65 28.75
N ILE A 745 12.29 10.39 28.27
CA ILE A 745 11.73 11.04 27.08
C ILE A 745 11.27 12.47 27.37
N ASN A 746 10.45 12.69 28.40
CA ASN A 746 9.84 13.99 28.67
C ASN A 746 10.76 14.94 29.43
N ASP A 747 11.36 14.48 30.54
CA ASP A 747 12.13 15.38 31.40
C ASP A 747 13.56 15.60 30.89
N LEU A 748 14.29 14.52 30.62
CA LEU A 748 15.71 14.59 30.25
C LEU A 748 15.93 14.90 28.77
N TRP A 749 15.28 14.17 27.86
CA TRP A 749 15.47 14.35 26.42
C TRP A 749 14.50 15.33 25.77
N ARG A 750 13.39 15.65 26.46
CA ARG A 750 12.35 16.61 26.03
C ARG A 750 11.83 16.35 24.62
N VAL A 751 11.58 15.09 24.31
CA VAL A 751 11.12 14.64 22.99
C VAL A 751 9.61 14.69 22.92
N GLN A 752 9.08 15.36 21.90
CA GLN A 752 7.63 15.41 21.66
C GLN A 752 7.08 14.02 21.30
N PRO A 753 5.85 13.66 21.74
CA PRO A 753 5.27 12.32 21.53
C PRO A 753 5.24 11.86 20.06
N GLU A 754 5.00 12.78 19.12
CA GLU A 754 4.98 12.54 17.67
C GLU A 754 6.32 12.09 17.07
N HIS A 755 7.43 12.33 17.75
CA HIS A 755 8.76 11.90 17.34
C HIS A 755 9.18 10.55 17.92
N VAL A 756 8.32 9.91 18.72
CA VAL A 756 8.59 8.63 19.37
C VAL A 756 8.00 7.49 18.52
N THR A 757 8.86 6.75 17.82
CA THR A 757 8.42 5.57 17.06
C THR A 757 8.45 4.33 17.95
N CYS A 758 7.37 3.54 17.94
CA CYS A 758 7.26 2.31 18.72
C CYS A 758 7.44 1.07 17.84
N THR A 759 8.15 0.04 18.35
CA THR A 759 8.26 -1.25 17.66
C THR A 759 8.32 -2.42 18.65
N ALA A 760 7.59 -3.51 18.35
CA ALA A 760 7.62 -4.74 19.16
C ALA A 760 8.87 -5.61 18.92
N SER A 761 9.73 -5.24 17.97
CA SER A 761 10.93 -6.03 17.62
C SER A 761 12.20 -5.30 18.03
N ALA A 762 12.93 -5.87 19.00
CA ALA A 762 14.24 -5.37 19.42
C ALA A 762 15.22 -5.35 18.24
N ARG A 763 15.17 -6.37 17.37
CA ARG A 763 16.01 -6.44 16.16
C ARG A 763 15.69 -5.31 15.19
N SER A 764 14.40 -4.98 15.01
CA SER A 764 13.98 -3.83 14.21
C SER A 764 14.47 -2.52 14.83
N ALA A 765 14.32 -2.33 16.14
CA ALA A 765 14.78 -1.12 16.83
C ALA A 765 16.29 -0.90 16.65
N VAL A 766 17.10 -1.94 16.91
CA VAL A 766 18.56 -1.91 16.70
C VAL A 766 18.91 -1.63 15.25
N HIS A 767 18.24 -2.31 14.31
CA HIS A 767 18.48 -2.13 12.90
C HIS A 767 18.17 -0.70 12.44
N GLN A 768 17.07 -0.12 12.90
CA GLN A 768 16.68 1.24 12.56
C GLN A 768 17.71 2.26 13.02
N VAL A 769 18.25 2.13 14.24
CA VAL A 769 19.26 3.07 14.74
C VAL A 769 20.62 2.88 14.08
N ARG A 770 21.05 1.62 13.90
CA ARG A 770 22.30 1.33 13.18
C ARG A 770 22.27 1.80 11.73
N THR A 771 21.09 1.95 11.12
CA THR A 771 20.97 2.37 9.71
C THR A 771 20.61 3.84 9.53
N ARG A 772 19.91 4.45 10.49
CA ARG A 772 19.34 5.81 10.34
C ARG A 772 19.87 6.82 11.35
N GLY A 773 20.72 6.39 12.29
CA GLY A 773 21.13 7.24 13.40
C GLY A 773 20.07 7.32 14.50
N GLY A 774 20.30 8.23 15.44
CA GLY A 774 19.43 8.42 16.59
C GLY A 774 19.65 7.40 17.71
N LEU A 775 18.65 7.26 18.57
CA LEU A 775 18.70 6.44 19.78
C LEU A 775 17.55 5.44 19.79
N ALA A 776 17.81 4.19 20.17
CA ALA A 776 16.77 3.21 20.43
C ALA A 776 16.84 2.81 21.88
N VAL A 777 15.67 2.70 22.50
CA VAL A 777 15.54 2.28 23.88
C VAL A 777 14.86 0.93 23.91
N LEU A 778 15.62 -0.10 24.23
CA LEU A 778 15.07 -1.40 24.52
C LEU A 778 14.61 -1.42 25.99
N THR A 779 13.34 -1.72 26.19
CA THR A 779 12.71 -1.83 27.51
C THR A 779 12.31 -3.27 27.81
N ALA A 780 12.15 -3.59 29.09
CA ALA A 780 11.44 -4.78 29.52
C ALA A 780 9.91 -4.59 29.36
N PRO A 781 9.15 -5.66 29.12
CA PRO A 781 7.69 -5.59 29.18
C PRO A 781 7.22 -5.32 30.61
N PRO A 782 6.08 -4.64 30.81
CA PRO A 782 5.45 -4.62 32.13
C PRO A 782 5.00 -6.04 32.50
N THR A 783 4.86 -6.29 33.81
CA THR A 783 4.34 -7.55 34.33
C THR A 783 2.81 -7.55 34.35
N GLN A 784 2.19 -8.72 34.49
CA GLN A 784 0.73 -8.78 34.68
C GLN A 784 0.30 -8.07 35.98
N ALA A 785 1.13 -8.11 37.02
CA ALA A 785 0.87 -7.41 38.27
C ALA A 785 0.84 -5.89 38.06
N ASP A 786 1.79 -5.34 37.29
CA ASP A 786 1.81 -3.91 36.96
C ASP A 786 0.53 -3.48 36.23
N LEU A 787 0.08 -4.28 35.28
CA LEU A 787 -1.13 -3.98 34.50
C LEU A 787 -2.40 -4.04 35.36
N ARG A 788 -2.49 -5.03 36.26
CA ARG A 788 -3.61 -5.13 37.21
C ARG A 788 -3.61 -3.96 38.17
N ALA A 789 -2.45 -3.63 38.76
CA ALA A 789 -2.33 -2.52 39.69
C ALA A 789 -2.73 -1.19 39.04
N ALA A 790 -2.25 -0.93 37.81
CA ALA A 790 -2.63 0.26 37.04
C ALA A 790 -4.14 0.29 36.74
N ALA A 791 -4.69 -0.82 36.23
CA ALA A 791 -6.08 -0.94 35.84
C ALA A 791 -7.04 -0.80 37.04
N SER A 792 -6.74 -1.46 38.17
CA SER A 792 -7.52 -1.37 39.41
C SER A 792 -7.47 0.03 40.03
N ALA A 793 -6.38 0.75 39.86
CA ALA A 793 -6.27 2.15 40.28
C ALA A 793 -6.96 3.13 39.32
N GLY A 794 -7.51 2.68 38.19
CA GLY A 794 -8.10 3.53 37.16
C GLY A 794 -7.07 4.33 36.37
N VAL A 795 -5.80 3.93 36.41
CA VAL A 795 -4.66 4.65 35.82
C VAL A 795 -4.25 3.99 34.52
N ARG A 796 -3.98 4.80 33.49
CA ARG A 796 -3.54 4.32 32.19
C ARG A 796 -2.02 4.36 32.06
N LEU A 797 -1.46 3.34 31.44
CA LEU A 797 -0.05 3.36 31.06
C LEU A 797 0.14 4.21 29.80
N PRO A 798 1.37 4.70 29.55
CA PRO A 798 1.67 5.41 28.31
C PRO A 798 1.28 4.59 27.06
N PRO A 799 0.95 5.24 25.93
CA PRO A 799 0.57 4.55 24.71
C PRO A 799 1.58 3.49 24.27
N LYS A 800 1.09 2.36 23.75
CA LYS A 800 1.89 1.21 23.31
C LYS A 800 2.87 0.73 24.38
N SER A 801 2.42 0.62 25.63
CA SER A 801 3.21 0.05 26.73
C SER A 801 3.27 -1.47 26.72
N THR A 802 2.31 -2.13 26.07
CA THR A 802 2.19 -3.59 26.05
C THR A 802 1.90 -4.13 24.66
N SER A 803 2.40 -5.33 24.37
CA SER A 803 1.92 -6.17 23.27
C SER A 803 1.60 -7.55 23.81
N PHE A 804 0.31 -7.89 23.92
CA PHE A 804 -0.13 -9.22 24.32
C PHE A 804 -0.03 -10.21 23.15
N GLY A 805 0.35 -11.45 23.45
CA GLY A 805 0.31 -12.56 22.53
C GLY A 805 0.05 -13.90 23.25
N PRO A 806 -0.50 -14.91 22.57
CA PRO A 806 -1.05 -14.89 21.21
C PRO A 806 -2.28 -13.98 21.09
N LYS A 807 -2.54 -13.43 19.89
CA LYS A 807 -3.77 -12.67 19.62
C LYS A 807 -4.79 -13.56 18.92
N PRO A 808 -6.09 -13.41 19.20
CA PRO A 808 -7.12 -14.18 18.50
C PRO A 808 -7.06 -13.91 17.00
N HIS A 809 -7.36 -14.94 16.21
CA HIS A 809 -7.46 -14.77 14.77
C HIS A 809 -8.68 -13.90 14.43
N PRO A 810 -8.55 -12.94 13.50
CA PRO A 810 -9.69 -12.18 13.01
C PRO A 810 -10.66 -13.09 12.24
N GLY A 811 -11.96 -12.89 12.43
CA GLY A 811 -13.00 -13.51 11.62
C GLY A 811 -13.11 -15.05 11.60
N LEU A 812 -12.92 -15.71 12.74
CA LEU A 812 -13.27 -17.13 12.92
C LEU A 812 -14.71 -17.33 13.39
N VAL A 813 -15.17 -16.48 14.31
CA VAL A 813 -16.56 -16.42 14.77
C VAL A 813 -17.00 -14.97 14.71
N PHE A 814 -18.13 -14.72 14.06
CA PHE A 814 -18.71 -13.37 13.91
C PHE A 814 -19.99 -13.23 14.72
N ARG A 815 -20.23 -12.03 15.24
CA ARG A 815 -21.48 -11.68 15.93
C ARG A 815 -22.21 -10.60 15.14
N THR A 816 -23.48 -10.81 14.79
CA THR A 816 -24.30 -9.80 14.09
C THR A 816 -24.77 -8.68 15.00
N LEU A 817 -24.92 -7.49 14.44
CA LEU A 817 -25.57 -6.33 15.06
C LEU A 817 -27.05 -6.24 14.69
N ASP A 818 -27.52 -7.11 13.79
CA ASP A 818 -28.94 -7.22 13.44
C ASP A 818 -29.77 -7.64 14.68
N PRO A 819 -30.87 -6.93 14.98
CA PRO A 819 -31.76 -7.20 16.10
C PRO A 819 -32.50 -8.54 16.01
#